data_AF-A0A1L1PBZ9-F1
#
_entry.id   AF-A0A1L1PBZ9-F1
#
_cell.length_a   1.000
_cell.length_b   1.000
_cell.length_c   1.000
_cell.angle_alpha   90.00
_cell.angle_beta   90.00
_cell.angle_gamma   90.00
#
_symmetry.space_group_name_H-M   'P 1'
#
loop_
_entity.id
_entity.type
_entity.pdbx_description
1 polymer ?
#
loop_
_entity_poly.entity_id
_entity_poly.type
_entity_poly.pdbx_seq_one_letter_code
_entity_poly.pdbx_strand_id
1 'polypeptide(L)'
;MSPRLFRFAVIADSHVNPSDEDQISPYESHRLTNTRLAHTVDVLNALAPDFTVHVGDMIHPVPEAVSYPDAVARFKAAVGRLNAPLHLVPGNHDVGDKHADYVPAGEICEPYVELYQRHFGEHFYAFDHGDCHFVVINTSLINSGLAAEARQARWLEDDLRANAGRRTLLFVHYPPFIASADEHGHYDNIDEPGRSWLLGLVAQHQLAAVFTGHVHNFFFNAHAGTPIFSLPSTAFVRGDYSELFAVGQPPEHENGRNDVSKLGVLVVDVYEDRLVPQFIRTHDRPEGAAPSVQRDWPQLPPAADAPGPGLGLDLRYHWGELHQIPYSSMLDEFRRKQARNDYPILALWEMGIRHLRVPLDDLIDPASRVRMAALAALGSRFTVFLFGWPTDEQITLLREHRHLLRALELIVKWPLAPDLGDRLDALRTRVGVPLHVSRFWSASGQSRDGKQIKLLVDHGFAGAADPAARELLETTRGRGVDALVFRVAADTPFDEGIADAAEFASRHGVRAQVHVRLASDSPAQARHDAQANGVRALGAAFASRGFPRVDVFLDTLSDVDRGYFPRAGLVDRRFNPKREGQALRNLHGALSELPALDSPRWVRDPQFLVGTARVGQSVLMLVLPLGGGALMQLPDWLDTQGLRVKRWLDLASGEERAWPDADPDSAKVLEGACLIELMTSRVKEQVAV
;
A
#
# COMPACT_ATOMS: atom_id res chain seq x y z
N MET A 1 -4.80 10.95 -19.28
CA MET A 1 -3.68 10.61 -18.38
C MET A 1 -2.41 10.66 -19.22
N SER A 2 -1.34 11.28 -18.71
CA SER A 2 -0.06 11.28 -19.41
C SER A 2 0.42 9.85 -19.64
N PRO A 3 0.97 9.53 -20.82
CA PRO A 3 1.51 8.20 -21.09
C PRO A 3 2.68 7.91 -20.15
N ARG A 4 2.87 6.63 -19.82
CA ARG A 4 4.09 6.20 -19.13
C ARG A 4 5.28 6.44 -20.07
N LEU A 5 6.34 7.06 -19.55
CA LEU A 5 7.58 7.31 -20.29
C LEU A 5 8.43 6.04 -20.36
N PHE A 6 8.72 5.47 -19.19
CA PHE A 6 9.47 4.22 -19.04
C PHE A 6 9.19 3.62 -17.66
N ARG A 7 9.72 2.43 -17.41
CA ARG A 7 9.63 1.69 -16.16
C ARG A 7 11.00 1.19 -15.76
N PHE A 8 11.32 1.23 -14.48
CA PHE A 8 12.46 0.50 -13.94
C PHE A 8 12.04 -0.38 -12.76
N ALA A 9 12.86 -1.37 -12.44
CA ALA A 9 12.70 -2.20 -11.25
C ALA A 9 13.85 -1.99 -10.27
N VAL A 10 13.57 -2.17 -8.99
CA VAL A 10 14.55 -2.13 -7.91
C VAL A 10 14.40 -3.42 -7.09
N ILE A 11 15.53 -4.09 -6.84
CA ILE A 11 15.63 -5.30 -6.00
C ILE A 11 16.73 -5.12 -4.97
N ALA A 12 16.65 -5.84 -3.85
CA ALA A 12 17.62 -5.73 -2.76
C ALA A 12 17.97 -7.10 -2.16
N ASP A 13 19.19 -7.20 -1.63
CA ASP A 13 19.61 -8.23 -0.67
C ASP A 13 19.32 -9.66 -1.16
N SER A 14 19.85 -10.04 -2.33
CA SER A 14 19.64 -11.38 -2.90
C SER A 14 20.51 -12.46 -2.26
N HIS A 15 21.60 -12.07 -1.59
CA HIS A 15 22.48 -12.94 -0.81
C HIS A 15 22.76 -14.30 -1.46
N VAL A 16 23.22 -14.28 -2.71
CA VAL A 16 23.58 -15.50 -3.43
C VAL A 16 24.67 -16.26 -2.68
N ASN A 17 24.42 -17.55 -2.48
CA ASN A 17 25.36 -18.48 -1.84
C ASN A 17 26.36 -19.06 -2.86
N PRO A 18 27.56 -19.44 -2.42
CA PRO A 18 28.58 -20.01 -3.31
C PRO A 18 28.24 -21.43 -3.78
N SER A 19 27.48 -22.19 -2.98
CA SER A 19 26.90 -23.48 -3.35
C SER A 19 25.48 -23.64 -2.78
N ASP A 20 24.72 -24.61 -3.29
CA ASP A 20 23.40 -24.97 -2.73
C ASP A 20 23.53 -25.95 -1.55
N GLU A 21 24.71 -26.55 -1.39
CA GLU A 21 25.06 -27.48 -0.32
C GLU A 21 25.71 -26.78 0.89
N ASP A 22 26.13 -25.52 0.71
CA ASP A 22 26.83 -24.73 1.72
C ASP A 22 25.92 -24.42 2.91
N GLN A 23 26.29 -24.93 4.08
CA GLN A 23 25.59 -24.67 5.35
C GLN A 23 26.18 -23.47 6.10
N ILE A 24 26.28 -22.32 5.42
CA ILE A 24 26.84 -21.08 6.01
C ILE A 24 25.89 -20.54 7.09
N SER A 25 24.60 -20.86 7.00
CA SER A 25 23.56 -20.46 7.93
C SER A 25 22.75 -21.67 8.41
N PRO A 26 22.28 -21.71 9.67
CA PRO A 26 21.42 -22.78 10.16
C PRO A 26 19.96 -22.68 9.69
N TYR A 27 19.58 -21.61 8.99
CA TYR A 27 18.21 -21.34 8.55
C TYR A 27 17.93 -21.93 7.16
N GLU A 28 16.78 -22.59 7.00
CA GLU A 28 16.36 -23.18 5.72
C GLU A 28 16.09 -22.09 4.67
N SER A 29 15.53 -20.94 5.08
CA SER A 29 15.35 -19.78 4.21
C SER A 29 16.62 -19.33 3.50
N HIS A 30 17.79 -19.56 4.13
CA HIS A 30 19.08 -19.21 3.56
C HIS A 30 19.48 -20.16 2.41
N ARG A 31 19.07 -21.43 2.45
CA ARG A 31 19.29 -22.37 1.33
C ARG A 31 18.50 -22.01 0.08
N LEU A 32 17.45 -21.21 0.25
CA LEU A 32 16.55 -20.81 -0.84
C LEU A 32 17.05 -19.58 -1.60
N THR A 33 18.10 -18.88 -1.16
CA THR A 33 18.52 -17.58 -1.75
C THR A 33 18.77 -17.66 -3.25
N ASN A 34 19.48 -18.70 -3.71
CA ASN A 34 19.81 -18.90 -5.13
C ASN A 34 18.55 -19.17 -5.97
N THR A 35 17.67 -20.04 -5.50
CA THR A 35 16.39 -20.36 -6.17
C THR A 35 15.45 -19.16 -6.17
N ARG A 36 15.42 -18.38 -5.09
CA ARG A 36 14.65 -17.14 -4.98
C ARG A 36 15.15 -16.06 -5.94
N LEU A 37 16.46 -15.90 -6.12
CA LEU A 37 17.00 -15.00 -7.14
C LEU A 37 16.62 -15.47 -8.55
N ALA A 38 16.74 -16.77 -8.84
CA ALA A 38 16.34 -17.32 -10.14
C ALA A 38 14.86 -17.06 -10.45
N HIS A 39 13.98 -17.21 -9.46
CA HIS A 39 12.56 -16.86 -9.56
C HIS A 39 12.35 -15.35 -9.70
N THR A 40 13.09 -14.54 -8.96
CA THR A 40 13.04 -13.07 -9.05
C THR A 40 13.43 -12.59 -10.45
N VAL A 41 14.42 -13.21 -11.10
CA VAL A 41 14.78 -12.93 -12.48
C VAL A 41 13.64 -13.27 -13.45
N ASP A 42 12.94 -14.39 -13.24
CA ASP A 42 11.76 -14.73 -14.04
C ASP A 42 10.62 -13.69 -13.85
N VAL A 43 10.41 -13.24 -12.60
CA VAL A 43 9.47 -12.15 -12.27
C VAL A 43 9.83 -10.85 -12.98
N LEU A 44 11.10 -10.42 -12.90
CA LEU A 44 11.57 -9.20 -13.56
C LEU A 44 11.43 -9.29 -15.09
N ASN A 45 11.75 -10.44 -15.68
CA ASN A 45 11.60 -10.67 -17.12
C ASN A 45 10.14 -10.56 -17.57
N ALA A 46 9.18 -11.03 -16.76
CA ALA A 46 7.76 -10.91 -17.06
C ALA A 46 7.24 -9.47 -16.89
N LEU A 47 7.75 -8.74 -15.89
CA LEU A 47 7.41 -7.33 -15.65
C LEU A 47 7.99 -6.37 -16.70
N ALA A 48 8.99 -6.84 -17.45
CA ALA A 48 9.66 -6.17 -18.56
C ALA A 48 10.03 -4.70 -18.28
N PRO A 49 10.83 -4.42 -17.22
CA PRO A 49 11.33 -3.07 -16.99
C PRO A 49 12.36 -2.68 -18.06
N ASP A 50 12.52 -1.39 -18.31
CA ASP A 50 13.55 -0.86 -19.23
C ASP A 50 14.96 -1.05 -18.67
N PHE A 51 15.11 -1.11 -17.34
CA PHE A 51 16.31 -1.53 -16.62
C PHE A 51 15.98 -1.92 -15.17
N THR A 52 16.90 -2.62 -14.52
CA THR A 52 16.82 -3.01 -13.10
C THR A 52 17.99 -2.42 -12.32
N VAL A 53 17.75 -2.02 -11.07
CA VAL A 53 18.79 -1.63 -10.11
C VAL A 53 18.80 -2.61 -8.93
N HIS A 54 19.94 -3.22 -8.62
CA HIS A 54 20.13 -4.04 -7.42
C HIS A 54 20.80 -3.20 -6.33
N VAL A 55 20.10 -2.90 -5.23
CA VAL A 55 20.57 -1.99 -4.17
C VAL A 55 21.44 -2.68 -3.11
N GLY A 56 22.42 -3.48 -3.56
CA GLY A 56 23.44 -4.12 -2.72
C GLY A 56 23.05 -5.45 -2.10
N ASP A 57 24.04 -6.08 -1.47
CA ASP A 57 24.02 -7.43 -0.89
C ASP A 57 23.59 -8.49 -1.93
N MET A 58 24.30 -8.46 -3.05
CA MET A 58 24.11 -9.36 -4.18
C MET A 58 24.52 -10.79 -3.82
N ILE A 59 25.60 -10.93 -3.06
CA ILE A 59 26.17 -12.20 -2.63
C ILE A 59 26.15 -12.29 -1.10
N HIS A 60 26.17 -13.51 -0.57
CA HIS A 60 26.20 -13.75 0.86
C HIS A 60 27.61 -13.76 1.50
N PRO A 61 28.65 -14.41 0.93
CA PRO A 61 29.97 -14.32 1.54
C PRO A 61 30.52 -12.90 1.48
N VAL A 62 31.07 -12.41 2.60
CA VAL A 62 31.81 -11.13 2.65
C VAL A 62 33.16 -11.22 1.91
N PRO A 63 33.79 -10.10 1.52
CA PRO A 63 35.02 -10.08 0.71
C PRO A 63 36.19 -10.92 1.22
N GLU A 64 36.27 -11.14 2.54
CA GLU A 64 37.35 -11.91 3.17
C GLU A 64 37.20 -13.42 2.98
N ALA A 65 36.00 -13.89 2.61
CA ALA A 65 35.70 -15.31 2.46
C ALA A 65 36.32 -15.89 1.18
N VAL A 66 36.94 -17.06 1.29
CA VAL A 66 37.54 -17.80 0.16
C VAL A 66 36.49 -18.12 -0.92
N SER A 67 35.23 -18.30 -0.52
CA SER A 67 34.11 -18.63 -1.42
C SER A 67 33.48 -17.42 -2.11
N TYR A 68 33.98 -16.19 -1.87
CA TYR A 68 33.47 -14.97 -2.50
C TYR A 68 33.42 -15.06 -4.04
N PRO A 69 34.48 -15.52 -4.76
CA PRO A 69 34.42 -15.61 -6.22
C PRO A 69 33.38 -16.59 -6.77
N ASP A 70 33.07 -17.66 -6.02
CA ASP A 70 32.08 -18.66 -6.43
C ASP A 70 30.66 -18.09 -6.36
N ALA A 71 30.36 -17.35 -5.28
CA ALA A 71 29.09 -16.63 -5.16
C ALA A 71 28.95 -15.54 -6.24
N VAL A 72 30.03 -14.81 -6.56
CA VAL A 72 30.04 -13.84 -7.68
C VAL A 72 29.69 -14.52 -9.00
N ALA A 73 30.32 -15.67 -9.29
CA ALA A 73 30.07 -16.40 -10.54
C ALA A 73 28.61 -16.86 -10.65
N ARG A 74 28.04 -17.35 -9.54
CA ARG A 74 26.63 -17.75 -9.47
C ARG A 74 25.68 -16.57 -9.62
N PHE A 75 25.93 -15.46 -8.93
CA PHE A 75 25.13 -14.25 -9.06
C PHE A 75 25.09 -13.80 -10.52
N LYS A 76 26.26 -13.66 -11.16
CA LYS A 76 26.37 -13.29 -12.58
C LYS A 76 25.65 -14.26 -13.51
N ALA A 77 25.72 -15.56 -13.26
CA ALA A 77 25.01 -16.56 -14.05
C ALA A 77 23.48 -16.41 -13.91
N ALA A 78 22.98 -16.17 -12.70
CA ALA A 78 21.56 -15.95 -12.45
C ALA A 78 21.07 -14.66 -13.11
N VAL A 79 21.72 -13.51 -12.86
CA VAL A 79 21.31 -12.22 -13.42
C VAL A 79 21.60 -12.08 -14.91
N GLY A 80 22.50 -12.89 -15.47
CA GLY A 80 22.75 -12.96 -16.92
C GLY A 80 21.55 -13.46 -17.73
N ARG A 81 20.49 -13.98 -17.06
CA ARG A 81 19.20 -14.32 -17.66
C ARG A 81 18.22 -13.15 -17.72
N LEU A 82 18.56 -11.98 -17.15
CA LEU A 82 17.71 -10.79 -17.25
C LEU A 82 17.67 -10.30 -18.71
N ASN A 83 16.46 -9.97 -19.18
CA ASN A 83 16.25 -9.35 -20.49
C ASN A 83 16.61 -7.85 -20.46
N ALA A 84 16.49 -7.22 -19.30
CA ALA A 84 16.74 -5.79 -19.10
C ALA A 84 18.18 -5.55 -18.58
N PRO A 85 18.80 -4.40 -18.89
CA PRO A 85 20.04 -3.95 -18.27
C PRO A 85 19.97 -3.96 -16.74
N LEU A 86 21.10 -4.23 -16.10
CA LEU A 86 21.23 -4.27 -14.64
C LEU A 86 22.29 -3.27 -14.16
N HIS A 87 21.89 -2.41 -13.23
CA HIS A 87 22.75 -1.49 -12.50
C HIS A 87 22.95 -1.99 -11.08
N LEU A 88 24.18 -1.92 -10.57
CA LEU A 88 24.55 -2.47 -9.27
C LEU A 88 24.95 -1.35 -8.33
N VAL A 89 24.43 -1.42 -7.10
CA VAL A 89 24.89 -0.67 -5.94
C VAL A 89 25.67 -1.66 -5.06
N PRO A 90 26.84 -1.29 -4.51
CA PRO A 90 27.54 -2.16 -3.56
C PRO A 90 26.82 -2.18 -2.20
N GLY A 91 26.59 -3.38 -1.67
CA GLY A 91 26.23 -3.59 -0.26
C GLY A 91 27.39 -4.09 0.58
N ASN A 92 27.19 -4.23 1.88
CA ASN A 92 28.26 -4.58 2.80
C ASN A 92 28.79 -6.00 2.59
N HIS A 93 27.95 -6.93 2.14
CA HIS A 93 28.43 -8.25 1.75
C HIS A 93 29.26 -8.22 0.46
N ASP A 94 29.10 -7.18 -0.37
CA ASP A 94 29.80 -7.07 -1.64
C ASP A 94 31.17 -6.36 -1.48
N VAL A 95 31.29 -5.39 -0.58
CA VAL A 95 32.48 -4.50 -0.47
C VAL A 95 33.03 -4.33 0.96
N GLY A 96 32.41 -4.94 1.96
CA GLY A 96 32.74 -4.78 3.37
C GLY A 96 31.76 -3.85 4.10
N ASP A 97 31.62 -4.06 5.41
CA ASP A 97 30.76 -3.25 6.28
C ASP A 97 31.26 -1.81 6.36
N LYS A 98 30.33 -0.89 6.64
CA LYS A 98 30.67 0.48 7.04
C LYS A 98 31.55 0.48 8.30
N HIS A 99 32.24 1.59 8.55
CA HIS A 99 33.03 1.75 9.77
C HIS A 99 32.15 1.62 11.03
N ALA A 100 32.36 0.54 11.79
CA ALA A 100 31.62 0.25 13.02
C ALA A 100 32.43 -0.68 13.95
N ASP A 101 33.00 -0.12 15.02
CA ASP A 101 33.87 -0.81 16.01
C ASP A 101 33.22 -2.00 16.76
N TYR A 102 31.93 -2.24 16.55
CA TYR A 102 31.12 -3.22 17.28
C TYR A 102 30.59 -4.36 16.40
N VAL A 103 30.97 -4.40 15.12
CA VAL A 103 30.55 -5.45 14.17
C VAL A 103 31.74 -6.39 13.91
N PRO A 104 31.55 -7.72 13.95
CA PRO A 104 32.65 -8.67 13.78
C PRO A 104 33.11 -8.89 12.34
N ALA A 105 32.28 -8.51 11.36
CA ALA A 105 32.60 -8.63 9.94
C ALA A 105 33.59 -7.55 9.48
N GLY A 106 34.33 -7.85 8.42
CA GLY A 106 35.33 -6.97 7.85
C GLY A 106 34.79 -5.61 7.42
N GLU A 107 35.40 -4.55 7.94
CA GLU A 107 35.17 -3.20 7.45
C GLU A 107 35.67 -3.05 6.01
N ILE A 108 35.01 -2.18 5.24
CA ILE A 108 35.48 -1.74 3.93
C ILE A 108 36.96 -1.30 3.98
N CYS A 109 37.74 -1.77 3.03
CA CYS A 109 39.13 -1.37 2.84
C CYS A 109 39.48 -1.30 1.35
N GLU A 110 40.62 -0.69 1.01
CA GLU A 110 41.04 -0.55 -0.40
C GLU A 110 41.07 -1.88 -1.17
N PRO A 111 41.62 -2.99 -0.62
CA PRO A 111 41.55 -4.31 -1.28
C PRO A 111 40.13 -4.80 -1.58
N TYR A 112 39.15 -4.52 -0.71
CA TYR A 112 37.77 -4.95 -0.92
C TYR A 112 37.08 -4.08 -1.99
N VAL A 113 37.39 -2.79 -2.03
CA VAL A 113 36.94 -1.89 -3.11
C VAL A 113 37.52 -2.35 -4.45
N GLU A 114 38.81 -2.69 -4.52
CA GLU A 114 39.44 -3.21 -5.73
C GLU A 114 38.87 -4.57 -6.15
N LEU A 115 38.56 -5.44 -5.19
CA LEU A 115 37.93 -6.74 -5.45
C LEU A 115 36.52 -6.56 -6.03
N TYR A 116 35.71 -5.70 -5.42
CA TYR A 116 34.40 -5.32 -5.96
C TYR A 116 34.54 -4.80 -7.39
N GLN A 117 35.46 -3.85 -7.64
CA GLN A 117 35.64 -3.27 -8.97
C GLN A 117 36.03 -4.30 -10.03
N ARG A 118 36.87 -5.27 -9.67
CA ARG A 118 37.25 -6.37 -10.57
C ARG A 118 36.05 -7.23 -10.97
N HIS A 119 35.09 -7.42 -10.07
CA HIS A 119 33.94 -8.30 -10.30
C HIS A 119 32.71 -7.56 -10.84
N PHE A 120 32.39 -6.38 -10.33
CA PHE A 120 31.12 -5.68 -10.56
C PHE A 120 31.27 -4.32 -11.24
N GLY A 121 32.49 -3.77 -11.34
CA GLY A 121 32.75 -2.50 -11.99
C GLY A 121 32.71 -1.30 -11.04
N GLU A 122 32.32 -0.13 -11.54
CA GLU A 122 32.31 1.10 -10.74
C GLU A 122 31.33 1.00 -9.56
N HIS A 123 31.74 1.52 -8.39
CA HIS A 123 30.96 1.45 -7.15
C HIS A 123 30.29 2.77 -6.77
N PHE A 124 30.58 3.85 -7.50
CA PHE A 124 29.78 5.07 -7.57
C PHE A 124 29.83 5.59 -9.00
N TYR A 125 28.68 5.94 -9.56
CA TYR A 125 28.54 6.38 -10.94
C TYR A 125 27.13 6.96 -11.15
N ALA A 126 26.92 7.58 -12.30
CA ALA A 126 25.60 8.05 -12.70
C ALA A 126 25.30 7.65 -14.15
N PHE A 127 24.01 7.54 -14.46
CA PHE A 127 23.54 7.27 -15.82
C PHE A 127 22.20 7.98 -16.05
N ASP A 128 21.89 8.20 -17.32
CA ASP A 128 20.66 8.85 -17.75
C ASP A 128 19.74 7.86 -18.44
N HIS A 129 18.45 7.99 -18.19
CA HIS A 129 17.41 7.28 -18.93
C HIS A 129 16.18 8.19 -19.08
N GLY A 130 15.82 8.51 -20.33
CA GLY A 130 14.88 9.59 -20.61
C GLY A 130 15.37 10.91 -20.01
N ASP A 131 14.45 11.67 -19.40
CA ASP A 131 14.78 12.95 -18.75
C ASP A 131 15.21 12.81 -17.28
N CYS A 132 15.39 11.57 -16.80
CA CYS A 132 15.79 11.29 -15.44
C CYS A 132 17.29 11.03 -15.33
N HIS A 133 17.86 11.45 -14.21
CA HIS A 133 19.25 11.25 -13.84
C HIS A 133 19.32 10.26 -12.66
N PHE A 134 20.11 9.20 -12.79
CA PHE A 134 20.19 8.11 -11.82
C PHE A 134 21.59 8.07 -11.22
N VAL A 135 21.67 8.13 -9.90
CA VAL A 135 22.93 8.24 -9.16
C VAL A 135 23.08 7.04 -8.23
N VAL A 136 24.23 6.38 -8.31
CA VAL A 136 24.63 5.27 -7.45
C VAL A 136 25.84 5.70 -6.62
N ILE A 137 25.80 5.48 -5.31
CA ILE A 137 26.96 5.69 -4.43
C ILE A 137 27.22 4.48 -3.53
N ASN A 138 28.48 4.30 -3.16
CA ASN A 138 28.89 3.29 -2.19
C ASN A 138 28.75 3.86 -0.77
N THR A 139 27.70 3.44 -0.06
CA THR A 139 27.45 3.90 1.31
C THR A 139 28.40 3.32 2.35
N SER A 140 29.03 2.17 2.10
CA SER A 140 30.05 1.64 3.02
C SER A 140 31.26 2.57 3.13
N LEU A 141 31.56 3.36 2.09
CA LEU A 141 32.66 4.34 2.12
C LEU A 141 32.42 5.52 3.06
N ILE A 142 31.17 5.83 3.40
CA ILE A 142 30.84 7.00 4.21
C ILE A 142 31.39 6.81 5.62
N ASN A 143 32.15 7.79 6.09
CA ASN A 143 32.91 7.80 7.34
C ASN A 143 34.09 6.80 7.42
N SER A 144 34.51 6.17 6.31
CA SER A 144 35.60 5.19 6.30
C SER A 144 37.00 5.80 6.41
N GLY A 145 37.17 7.09 6.07
CA GLY A 145 38.46 7.75 5.99
C GLY A 145 39.32 7.33 4.78
N LEU A 146 38.83 6.44 3.92
CA LEU A 146 39.54 6.00 2.72
C LEU A 146 39.63 7.13 1.69
N ALA A 147 40.69 7.14 0.88
CA ALA A 147 40.83 8.12 -0.20
C ALA A 147 39.65 8.08 -1.20
N ALA A 148 39.01 6.91 -1.36
CA ALA A 148 37.82 6.73 -2.19
C ALA A 148 36.59 7.47 -1.66
N GLU A 149 36.44 7.64 -0.35
CA GLU A 149 35.35 8.41 0.26
C GLU A 149 35.41 9.88 -0.20
N ALA A 150 36.57 10.52 -0.06
CA ALA A 150 36.75 11.91 -0.47
C ALA A 150 36.57 12.12 -1.99
N ARG A 151 36.90 11.11 -2.81
CA ARG A 151 36.63 11.14 -4.26
C ARG A 151 35.13 11.04 -4.54
N GLN A 152 34.44 10.09 -3.91
CA GLN A 152 33.00 9.92 -4.06
C GLN A 152 32.24 11.17 -3.62
N ALA A 153 32.56 11.74 -2.45
CA ALA A 153 31.88 12.91 -1.93
C ALA A 153 31.97 14.11 -2.89
N ARG A 154 33.19 14.41 -3.37
CA ARG A 154 33.41 15.49 -4.34
C ARG A 154 32.71 15.23 -5.66
N TRP A 155 32.80 14.00 -6.18
CA TRP A 155 32.13 13.60 -7.41
C TRP A 155 30.62 13.78 -7.30
N LEU A 156 30.00 13.33 -6.21
CA LEU A 156 28.56 13.44 -5.99
C LEU A 156 28.11 14.91 -5.92
N GLU A 157 28.85 15.74 -5.19
CA GLU A 157 28.55 17.18 -5.08
C GLU A 157 28.65 17.89 -6.44
N ASP A 158 29.64 17.54 -7.25
CA ASP A 158 29.83 18.11 -8.59
C ASP A 158 28.76 17.62 -9.58
N ASP A 159 28.43 16.33 -9.54
CA ASP A 159 27.42 15.69 -10.39
C ASP A 159 26.01 16.22 -10.09
N LEU A 160 25.61 16.30 -8.82
CA LEU A 160 24.31 16.88 -8.42
C LEU A 160 24.22 18.37 -8.77
N ARG A 161 25.33 19.11 -8.74
CA ARG A 161 25.39 20.52 -9.16
C ARG A 161 25.26 20.65 -10.68
N ALA A 162 25.93 19.79 -11.44
CA ALA A 162 25.84 19.78 -12.90
C ALA A 162 24.45 19.38 -13.40
N ASN A 163 23.75 18.53 -12.66
CA ASN A 163 22.40 18.03 -12.97
C ASN A 163 21.29 18.73 -12.19
N ALA A 164 21.57 19.91 -11.61
CA ALA A 164 20.59 20.66 -10.83
C ALA A 164 19.30 20.94 -11.65
N GLY A 165 18.15 20.65 -11.06
CA GLY A 165 16.83 20.81 -11.71
C GLY A 165 16.39 19.62 -12.58
N ARG A 166 17.24 18.63 -12.84
CA ARG A 166 16.82 17.35 -13.44
C ARG A 166 16.12 16.48 -12.41
N ARG A 167 15.22 15.61 -12.85
CA ARG A 167 14.60 14.60 -11.99
C ARG A 167 15.65 13.56 -11.62
N THR A 168 16.22 13.70 -10.43
CA THR A 168 17.34 12.86 -9.98
C THR A 168 16.87 11.81 -8.96
N LEU A 169 17.27 10.55 -9.15
CA LEU A 169 16.97 9.44 -8.25
C LEU A 169 18.28 8.86 -7.71
N LEU A 170 18.35 8.66 -6.40
CA LEU A 170 19.54 8.17 -5.71
C LEU A 170 19.35 6.73 -5.24
N PHE A 171 20.36 5.90 -5.47
CA PHE A 171 20.40 4.51 -5.05
C PHE A 171 21.58 4.29 -4.11
N VAL A 172 21.27 3.77 -2.94
CA VAL A 172 22.21 3.51 -1.85
C VAL A 172 21.95 2.13 -1.28
N HIS A 173 22.89 1.55 -0.54
CA HIS A 173 22.62 0.30 0.18
C HIS A 173 22.14 0.59 1.60
N TYR A 174 22.98 1.22 2.43
CA TYR A 174 22.60 1.61 3.79
C TYR A 174 21.56 2.74 3.75
N PRO A 175 20.40 2.58 4.41
CA PRO A 175 19.44 3.65 4.59
C PRO A 175 20.06 4.83 5.34
N PRO A 176 19.76 6.09 4.98
CA PRO A 176 20.16 7.23 5.81
C PRO A 176 19.60 7.14 7.22
N PHE A 177 18.36 6.65 7.39
CA PHE A 177 17.71 6.41 8.67
C PHE A 177 16.52 5.45 8.53
N ILE A 178 16.10 4.82 9.62
CA ILE A 178 14.95 3.90 9.71
C ILE A 178 13.74 4.54 10.39
N ALA A 179 13.92 5.11 11.58
CA ALA A 179 12.86 5.71 12.37
C ALA A 179 12.77 7.23 12.15
N SER A 180 13.88 7.95 12.33
CA SER A 180 13.94 9.40 12.19
C SER A 180 15.31 9.90 11.72
N ALA A 181 15.34 11.06 11.04
CA ALA A 181 16.58 11.62 10.49
C ALA A 181 17.64 11.94 11.57
N ASP A 182 17.20 12.20 12.79
CA ASP A 182 18.01 12.52 13.98
C ASP A 182 18.25 11.32 14.91
N GLU A 183 17.93 10.09 14.48
CA GLU A 183 18.18 8.89 15.29
C GLU A 183 19.69 8.70 15.56
N HIS A 184 20.05 7.87 16.52
CA HIS A 184 21.47 7.57 16.70
C HIS A 184 21.96 6.59 15.62
N GLY A 185 23.26 6.60 15.39
CA GLY A 185 23.94 5.63 14.55
C GLY A 185 23.90 4.20 15.12
N HIS A 186 23.50 3.23 14.30
CA HIS A 186 23.46 1.79 14.58
C HIS A 186 23.72 0.99 13.30
N TYR A 187 23.78 -0.34 13.34
CA TYR A 187 24.16 -1.16 12.17
C TYR A 187 23.36 -0.81 10.91
N ASP A 188 22.06 -0.61 11.06
CA ASP A 188 21.12 -0.50 9.93
C ASP A 188 21.01 0.88 9.25
N ASN A 189 21.75 1.89 9.70
CA ASN A 189 21.67 3.24 9.13
C ASN A 189 23.05 3.86 8.87
N ILE A 190 23.12 4.96 8.15
CA ILE A 190 24.38 5.72 7.99
C ILE A 190 24.67 6.48 9.29
N ASP A 191 25.90 6.47 9.78
CA ASP A 191 26.32 7.23 10.96
C ASP A 191 26.62 8.72 10.65
N GLU A 192 26.60 9.56 11.69
CA GLU A 192 27.11 10.92 11.60
C GLU A 192 28.65 10.96 11.53
N PRO A 193 29.26 11.95 10.83
CA PRO A 193 28.64 13.11 10.16
C PRO A 193 28.09 12.84 8.75
N GLY A 194 28.38 11.66 8.19
CA GLY A 194 28.02 11.29 6.82
C GLY A 194 26.52 11.31 6.53
N ARG A 195 25.69 10.96 7.52
CA ARG A 195 24.22 11.05 7.38
C ARG A 195 23.76 12.47 7.12
N SER A 196 24.15 13.43 7.97
CA SER A 196 23.77 14.83 7.81
C SER A 196 24.26 15.41 6.49
N TRP A 197 25.45 15.03 6.04
CA TRP A 197 25.97 15.41 4.72
C TRP A 197 25.05 14.90 3.58
N LEU A 198 24.75 13.61 3.56
CA LEU A 198 23.93 13.01 2.50
C LEU A 198 22.50 13.56 2.49
N LEU A 199 21.86 13.68 3.65
CA LEU A 199 20.51 14.27 3.78
C LEU A 199 20.50 15.75 3.37
N GLY A 200 21.57 16.49 3.67
CA GLY A 200 21.77 17.85 3.19
C GLY A 200 21.77 17.96 1.67
N LEU A 201 22.47 17.05 0.98
CA LEU A 201 22.46 16.99 -0.49
C LEU A 201 21.08 16.62 -1.04
N VAL A 202 20.41 15.64 -0.42
CA VAL A 202 19.04 15.25 -0.80
C VAL A 202 18.09 16.44 -0.74
N ALA A 203 18.13 17.19 0.36
CA ALA A 203 17.30 18.38 0.55
C ALA A 203 17.69 19.53 -0.39
N GLN A 204 18.98 19.81 -0.55
CA GLN A 204 19.47 20.92 -1.39
C GLN A 204 19.08 20.74 -2.85
N HIS A 205 19.17 19.52 -3.36
CA HIS A 205 18.89 19.21 -4.77
C HIS A 205 17.47 18.71 -5.03
N GLN A 206 16.64 18.57 -3.99
CA GLN A 206 15.24 18.14 -4.07
C GLN A 206 15.10 16.86 -4.91
N LEU A 207 15.85 15.81 -4.53
CA LEU A 207 15.85 14.56 -5.27
C LEU A 207 14.43 13.97 -5.36
N ALA A 208 14.15 13.26 -6.44
CA ALA A 208 12.82 12.73 -6.71
C ALA A 208 12.48 11.50 -5.87
N ALA A 209 13.49 10.67 -5.56
CA ALA A 209 13.38 9.54 -4.65
C ALA A 209 14.77 9.03 -4.23
N VAL A 210 14.82 8.34 -3.09
CA VAL A 210 15.98 7.54 -2.65
C VAL A 210 15.53 6.10 -2.47
N PHE A 211 16.30 5.14 -2.98
CA PHE A 211 16.07 3.70 -2.80
C PHE A 211 17.22 3.05 -2.05
N THR A 212 16.89 2.19 -1.09
CA THR A 212 17.84 1.58 -0.14
C THR A 212 17.57 0.08 0.04
N GLY A 213 18.57 -0.68 0.50
CA GLY A 213 18.47 -2.11 0.85
C GLY A 213 18.81 -2.35 2.32
N HIS A 214 19.62 -3.37 2.60
CA HIS A 214 20.30 -3.69 3.87
C HIS A 214 19.41 -4.19 5.02
N VAL A 215 18.21 -3.65 5.17
CA VAL A 215 17.33 -3.93 6.31
C VAL A 215 16.35 -5.07 6.08
N HIS A 216 16.22 -5.53 4.83
CA HIS A 216 15.38 -6.65 4.38
C HIS A 216 13.89 -6.50 4.69
N ASN A 217 13.47 -5.31 5.08
CA ASN A 217 12.11 -4.97 5.44
C ASN A 217 11.68 -3.73 4.68
N PHE A 218 10.39 -3.67 4.36
CA PHE A 218 9.84 -2.47 3.74
C PHE A 218 9.72 -1.34 4.76
N PHE A 219 10.39 -0.22 4.49
CA PHE A 219 10.16 1.05 5.19
C PHE A 219 9.94 2.18 4.20
N PHE A 220 9.05 3.10 4.56
CA PHE A 220 8.77 4.29 3.78
C PHE A 220 8.96 5.53 4.65
N ASN A 221 9.96 6.34 4.29
CA ASN A 221 10.24 7.62 4.94
C ASN A 221 10.21 8.76 3.93
N ALA A 222 10.27 10.00 4.43
CA ALA A 222 10.44 11.17 3.59
C ALA A 222 11.39 12.15 4.28
N HIS A 223 12.24 12.81 3.50
CA HIS A 223 13.13 13.86 3.98
C HIS A 223 13.06 15.06 3.04
N ALA A 224 12.72 16.23 3.57
CA ALA A 224 12.61 17.48 2.80
C ALA A 224 11.76 17.38 1.51
N GLY A 225 10.72 16.54 1.52
CA GLY A 225 9.84 16.29 0.37
C GLY A 225 10.25 15.10 -0.50
N THR A 226 11.48 14.59 -0.38
CA THR A 226 11.97 13.41 -1.10
C THR A 226 11.50 12.11 -0.41
N PRO A 227 10.78 11.21 -1.09
CA PRO A 227 10.45 9.89 -0.58
C PRO A 227 11.69 8.99 -0.52
N ILE A 228 11.83 8.21 0.55
CA ILE A 228 12.89 7.23 0.77
C ILE A 228 12.23 5.86 0.95
N PHE A 229 12.60 4.91 0.09
CA PHE A 229 12.09 3.55 0.09
C PHE A 229 13.21 2.59 0.49
N SER A 230 13.08 1.94 1.65
CA SER A 230 13.89 0.77 1.99
C SER A 230 13.17 -0.46 1.47
N LEU A 231 13.79 -1.15 0.53
CA LEU A 231 13.23 -2.34 -0.08
C LEU A 231 13.39 -3.55 0.84
N PRO A 232 12.42 -4.47 0.85
CA PRO A 232 12.65 -5.77 1.43
C PRO A 232 13.58 -6.61 0.55
N SER A 233 14.16 -7.63 1.16
CA SER A 233 15.02 -8.59 0.48
C SER A 233 14.23 -9.47 -0.49
N THR A 234 14.87 -9.93 -1.56
CA THR A 234 14.34 -11.02 -2.40
C THR A 234 14.62 -12.41 -1.83
N ALA A 235 15.47 -12.50 -0.80
CA ALA A 235 15.99 -13.75 -0.26
C ALA A 235 15.37 -14.12 1.09
N PHE A 236 15.37 -13.23 2.09
CA PHE A 236 14.81 -13.50 3.42
C PHE A 236 14.60 -12.20 4.23
N VAL A 237 13.70 -12.22 5.18
CA VAL A 237 13.39 -11.07 6.07
C VAL A 237 14.38 -11.02 7.23
N ARG A 238 14.69 -9.82 7.74
CA ARG A 238 15.48 -9.69 8.96
C ARG A 238 14.59 -9.96 10.18
N GLY A 239 14.94 -10.99 10.94
CA GLY A 239 14.06 -11.57 11.96
C GLY A 239 13.79 -10.68 13.18
N ASP A 240 14.71 -9.78 13.54
CA ASP A 240 14.57 -8.82 14.65
C ASP A 240 13.38 -7.87 14.43
N TYR A 241 13.09 -7.51 13.19
CA TYR A 241 11.91 -6.72 12.82
C TYR A 241 10.59 -7.48 12.91
N SER A 242 10.58 -8.77 13.26
CA SER A 242 9.32 -9.46 13.63
C SER A 242 8.67 -8.86 14.87
N GLU A 243 9.44 -8.17 15.71
CA GLU A 243 8.95 -7.43 16.89
C GLU A 243 8.03 -6.26 16.52
N LEU A 244 7.99 -5.86 15.25
CA LEU A 244 7.02 -4.88 14.72
C LEU A 244 5.58 -5.42 14.70
N PHE A 245 5.38 -6.73 14.83
CA PHE A 245 4.07 -7.37 14.74
C PHE A 245 3.52 -7.75 16.11
N ALA A 246 2.24 -7.47 16.32
CA ALA A 246 1.57 -7.74 17.59
C ALA A 246 1.23 -9.23 17.83
N VAL A 247 1.69 -10.13 16.96
CA VAL A 247 1.48 -11.58 17.02
C VAL A 247 2.77 -12.31 16.66
N GLY A 248 2.98 -13.48 17.28
CA GLY A 248 4.15 -14.32 17.01
C GLY A 248 4.17 -14.87 15.58
N GLN A 249 5.34 -15.35 15.16
CA GLN A 249 5.53 -15.96 13.84
C GLN A 249 5.20 -17.46 13.90
N PRO A 250 4.54 -18.03 12.87
CA PRO A 250 4.34 -19.46 12.83
C PRO A 250 5.70 -20.17 12.58
N PRO A 251 5.86 -21.45 12.97
CA PRO A 251 7.16 -22.13 12.91
C PRO A 251 7.81 -22.12 11.52
N GLU A 252 7.02 -22.26 10.45
CA GLU A 252 7.47 -22.25 9.06
C GLU A 252 8.05 -20.89 8.59
N HIS A 253 7.78 -19.81 9.34
CA HIS A 253 8.38 -18.51 9.08
C HIS A 253 9.76 -18.36 9.71
N GLU A 254 10.31 -19.35 10.44
CA GLU A 254 11.64 -19.26 11.06
C GLU A 254 11.82 -18.00 11.91
N ASN A 255 10.91 -17.75 12.87
CA ASN A 255 10.86 -16.51 13.65
C ASN A 255 10.70 -15.24 12.78
N GLY A 256 10.05 -15.38 11.62
CA GLY A 256 9.73 -14.32 10.67
C GLY A 256 10.76 -14.13 9.56
N ARG A 257 11.93 -14.76 9.65
CA ARG A 257 12.97 -14.73 8.61
C ARG A 257 12.47 -15.25 7.26
N ASN A 258 11.58 -16.23 7.29
CA ASN A 258 11.00 -16.88 6.12
C ASN A 258 9.56 -16.43 5.82
N ASP A 259 9.15 -15.21 6.23
CA ASP A 259 7.86 -14.66 5.85
C ASP A 259 7.84 -14.28 4.36
N VAL A 260 7.54 -15.26 3.50
CA VAL A 260 7.59 -15.15 2.03
C VAL A 260 6.67 -14.07 1.47
N SER A 261 5.64 -13.67 2.22
CA SER A 261 4.76 -12.59 1.79
C SER A 261 5.53 -11.28 1.72
N LYS A 262 6.57 -11.10 2.52
CA LYS A 262 7.34 -9.86 2.62
C LYS A 262 8.49 -9.76 1.61
N LEU A 263 8.71 -10.81 0.82
CA LEU A 263 9.71 -10.82 -0.25
C LEU A 263 9.12 -10.23 -1.53
N GLY A 264 9.90 -9.44 -2.26
CA GLY A 264 9.42 -8.85 -3.50
C GLY A 264 10.38 -7.88 -4.17
N VAL A 265 9.87 -7.24 -5.22
CA VAL A 265 10.57 -6.23 -6.01
C VAL A 265 9.74 -4.95 -6.03
N LEU A 266 10.39 -3.80 -6.20
CA LEU A 266 9.71 -2.54 -6.41
C LEU A 266 9.78 -2.16 -7.90
N VAL A 267 8.64 -2.03 -8.56
CA VAL A 267 8.54 -1.52 -9.92
C VAL A 267 8.17 -0.05 -9.87
N VAL A 268 8.85 0.80 -10.63
CA VAL A 268 8.58 2.24 -10.67
C VAL A 268 8.24 2.65 -12.09
N ASP A 269 6.98 3.01 -12.30
CA ASP A 269 6.53 3.61 -13.54
C ASP A 269 6.78 5.12 -13.51
N VAL A 270 7.50 5.61 -14.52
CA VAL A 270 7.87 7.02 -14.64
C VAL A 270 6.93 7.72 -15.63
N TYR A 271 6.31 8.79 -15.19
CA TYR A 271 5.49 9.69 -16.01
C TYR A 271 6.12 11.08 -16.05
N GLU A 272 5.67 11.94 -16.95
CA GLU A 272 6.18 13.32 -17.08
C GLU A 272 6.14 14.10 -15.76
N ASP A 273 5.12 13.90 -14.93
CA ASP A 273 4.82 14.69 -13.73
C ASP A 273 5.04 13.93 -12.41
N ARG A 274 5.20 12.60 -12.44
CA ARG A 274 5.24 11.78 -11.23
C ARG A 274 5.99 10.47 -11.39
N LEU A 275 6.35 9.89 -10.24
CA LEU A 275 6.80 8.51 -10.09
C LEU A 275 5.66 7.69 -9.48
N VAL A 276 5.46 6.48 -9.97
CA VAL A 276 4.48 5.54 -9.43
C VAL A 276 5.18 4.25 -9.03
N PRO A 277 5.61 4.13 -7.76
CA PRO A 277 6.19 2.90 -7.25
C PRO A 277 5.08 1.86 -6.98
N GLN A 278 5.39 0.59 -7.19
CA GLN A 278 4.52 -0.53 -6.92
C GLN A 278 5.36 -1.68 -6.39
N PHE A 279 4.99 -2.18 -5.22
CA PHE A 279 5.58 -3.40 -4.70
C PHE A 279 4.92 -4.63 -5.33
N ILE A 280 5.74 -5.54 -5.84
CA ILE A 280 5.34 -6.81 -6.44
C ILE A 280 5.93 -7.92 -5.59
N ARG A 281 5.06 -8.67 -4.91
CA ARG A 281 5.45 -9.79 -4.06
C ARG A 281 5.89 -10.96 -4.92
N THR A 282 7.10 -11.44 -4.71
CA THR A 282 7.65 -12.58 -5.46
C THR A 282 7.08 -13.90 -4.96
N HIS A 283 6.87 -14.00 -3.64
CA HIS A 283 6.61 -15.27 -2.93
C HIS A 283 7.66 -16.35 -3.28
N ASP A 284 7.50 -17.55 -2.69
CA ASP A 284 8.25 -18.70 -3.17
C ASP A 284 7.58 -19.32 -4.39
N ARG A 285 8.41 -19.86 -5.27
CA ARG A 285 7.97 -20.73 -6.36
C ARG A 285 7.96 -22.17 -5.87
N PRO A 286 6.80 -22.86 -5.85
CA PRO A 286 6.76 -24.28 -5.54
C PRO A 286 7.61 -25.09 -6.53
N GLU A 287 8.26 -26.15 -6.05
CA GLU A 287 9.09 -27.01 -6.88
C GLU A 287 8.27 -27.58 -8.06
N GLY A 288 8.81 -27.47 -9.27
CA GLY A 288 8.15 -27.92 -10.51
C GLY A 288 7.00 -27.03 -11.00
N ALA A 289 6.58 -25.98 -10.26
CA ALA A 289 5.55 -25.06 -10.72
C ALA A 289 6.07 -24.18 -11.86
N ALA A 290 5.18 -23.76 -12.77
CA ALA A 290 5.48 -22.73 -13.75
C ALA A 290 5.77 -21.39 -13.05
N PRO A 291 6.58 -20.49 -13.64
CA PRO A 291 6.71 -19.13 -13.11
C PRO A 291 5.32 -18.49 -13.08
N SER A 292 4.90 -18.03 -11.90
CA SER A 292 3.71 -17.20 -11.72
C SER A 292 4.17 -15.85 -11.20
N VAL A 293 3.65 -14.78 -11.80
CA VAL A 293 4.03 -13.42 -11.49
C VAL A 293 2.79 -12.67 -11.07
N GLN A 294 2.83 -12.07 -9.88
CA GLN A 294 1.74 -11.22 -9.43
C GLN A 294 1.56 -10.09 -10.46
N ARG A 295 0.36 -10.01 -11.05
CA ARG A 295 0.04 -8.96 -12.02
C ARG A 295 0.28 -7.58 -11.41
N ASP A 296 0.98 -6.71 -12.11
CA ASP A 296 1.17 -5.31 -11.75
C ASP A 296 -0.02 -4.45 -12.22
N TRP A 297 -0.23 -3.34 -11.52
CA TRP A 297 -1.34 -2.42 -11.78
C TRP A 297 -0.80 -0.99 -11.69
N PRO A 298 -0.23 -0.44 -12.78
CA PRO A 298 0.46 0.85 -12.80
C PRO A 298 -0.32 2.05 -12.26
N GLN A 299 -1.64 2.02 -12.36
CA GLN A 299 -2.52 3.12 -11.94
C GLN A 299 -3.09 2.91 -10.53
N LEU A 300 -2.77 1.79 -9.88
CA LEU A 300 -3.31 1.43 -8.57
C LEU A 300 -2.60 2.12 -7.40
N PRO A 301 -1.26 2.19 -7.37
CA PRO A 301 -0.55 2.99 -6.38
C PRO A 301 -1.12 4.39 -6.18
N PRO A 302 -1.07 4.92 -4.94
CA PRO A 302 -1.35 6.32 -4.73
C PRO A 302 -0.45 7.19 -5.62
N ALA A 303 -1.10 8.04 -6.40
CA ALA A 303 -0.51 9.19 -7.05
C ALA A 303 -1.36 10.41 -6.70
N ALA A 304 -0.73 11.55 -6.42
CA ALA A 304 -1.40 12.75 -5.91
C ALA A 304 -2.62 13.20 -6.75
N ASP A 305 -2.60 12.95 -8.06
CA ASP A 305 -3.59 13.48 -9.01
C ASP A 305 -4.43 12.40 -9.74
N ALA A 306 -4.27 11.12 -9.39
CA ALA A 306 -5.04 10.04 -10.04
C ALA A 306 -6.46 9.92 -9.44
N PRO A 307 -7.52 9.64 -10.22
CA PRO A 307 -8.85 9.37 -9.68
C PRO A 307 -8.85 8.13 -8.76
N GLY A 308 -9.29 8.27 -7.51
CA GLY A 308 -9.40 7.19 -6.52
C GLY A 308 -10.41 6.08 -6.89
N PRO A 309 -10.21 4.83 -6.46
CA PRO A 309 -11.20 3.77 -6.63
C PRO A 309 -12.51 4.00 -5.85
N GLY A 310 -12.55 5.01 -4.97
CA GLY A 310 -13.76 5.45 -4.24
C GLY A 310 -13.90 4.87 -2.84
N LEU A 311 -13.15 3.81 -2.53
CA LEU A 311 -13.14 3.17 -1.21
C LEU A 311 -12.04 3.74 -0.31
N GLY A 312 -12.42 4.08 0.92
CA GLY A 312 -11.56 4.45 2.02
C GLY A 312 -11.56 3.43 3.16
N LEU A 313 -10.71 3.67 4.16
CA LEU A 313 -10.59 2.81 5.32
C LEU A 313 -10.44 3.62 6.61
N ASP A 314 -11.10 3.14 7.67
CA ASP A 314 -11.01 3.65 9.03
C ASP A 314 -9.76 3.05 9.70
N LEU A 315 -8.75 3.88 9.93
CA LEU A 315 -7.50 3.49 10.57
C LEU A 315 -7.71 3.43 12.09
N ARG A 316 -8.11 2.25 12.57
CA ARG A 316 -8.47 2.00 13.97
C ARG A 316 -7.31 1.64 14.90
N TYR A 317 -6.10 1.57 14.38
CA TYR A 317 -4.89 1.26 15.14
C TYR A 317 -3.84 2.34 14.88
N HIS A 318 -2.95 2.52 15.84
CA HIS A 318 -1.84 3.44 15.68
C HIS A 318 -0.94 2.94 14.55
N TRP A 319 -0.66 3.81 13.58
CA TRP A 319 0.09 3.48 12.36
C TRP A 319 1.43 4.25 12.29
N GLY A 320 1.73 5.05 13.30
CA GLY A 320 3.00 5.76 13.49
C GLY A 320 3.84 5.22 14.64
N GLU A 321 3.54 4.03 15.19
CA GLU A 321 4.17 3.54 16.43
C GLU A 321 5.63 3.18 16.18
N LEU A 322 6.53 3.66 17.04
CA LEU A 322 7.93 3.27 17.06
C LEU A 322 8.13 2.16 18.09
N HIS A 323 8.54 1.00 17.59
CA HIS A 323 8.84 -0.17 18.40
C HIS A 323 10.31 -0.15 18.80
N GLN A 324 10.58 -0.50 20.05
CA GLN A 324 11.94 -0.79 20.53
C GLN A 324 12.32 -2.19 20.07
N ILE A 325 13.32 -2.30 19.19
CA ILE A 325 13.82 -3.60 18.77
C ILE A 325 14.78 -4.10 19.87
N PRO A 326 14.59 -5.33 20.39
CA PRO A 326 15.55 -5.95 21.30
C PRO A 326 16.93 -6.02 20.64
N TYR A 327 17.97 -5.71 21.42
CA TYR A 327 19.33 -5.96 20.97
C TYR A 327 19.52 -7.47 20.79
N SER A 328 20.33 -7.86 19.80
CA SER A 328 20.59 -9.26 19.49
C SER A 328 22.09 -9.51 19.43
N SER A 329 22.52 -10.71 19.83
CA SER A 329 23.93 -11.09 19.82
C SER A 329 24.53 -11.22 18.42
N MET A 330 23.72 -11.06 17.37
CA MET A 330 24.16 -11.07 15.98
C MET A 330 24.54 -9.67 15.51
N LEU A 331 23.67 -8.69 15.73
CA LEU A 331 23.79 -7.31 15.27
C LEU A 331 23.14 -6.37 16.32
N ASP A 332 23.78 -5.23 16.60
CA ASP A 332 23.35 -4.20 17.55
C ASP A 332 23.35 -4.59 19.06
N GLU A 333 24.20 -5.52 19.50
CA GLU A 333 24.26 -6.01 20.91
C GLU A 333 24.38 -4.89 21.97
N PHE A 334 24.95 -3.75 21.62
CA PHE A 334 25.26 -2.67 22.57
C PHE A 334 24.34 -1.46 22.51
N ARG A 335 23.33 -1.44 21.63
CA ARG A 335 22.41 -0.31 21.45
C ARG A 335 20.99 -0.77 21.12
N ARG A 336 19.99 0.03 21.53
CA ARG A 336 18.59 -0.20 21.15
C ARG A 336 18.24 0.67 19.96
N LYS A 337 17.81 0.07 18.86
CA LYS A 337 17.23 0.80 17.72
C LYS A 337 15.71 0.83 17.81
N GLN A 338 15.12 1.79 17.08
CA GLN A 338 13.69 1.90 16.90
C GLN A 338 13.32 1.66 15.44
N ALA A 339 12.14 1.10 15.20
CA ALA A 339 11.58 1.01 13.86
C ALA A 339 10.06 1.08 13.90
N ARG A 340 9.46 1.48 12.77
CA ARG A 340 8.02 1.57 12.59
C ARG A 340 7.51 0.43 11.71
N ASN A 341 6.33 -0.08 12.01
CA ASN A 341 5.67 -1.02 11.12
C ASN A 341 5.02 -0.31 9.91
N ASP A 342 5.66 -0.33 8.75
CA ASP A 342 5.13 0.27 7.50
C ASP A 342 4.34 -0.72 6.62
N TYR A 343 4.21 -1.99 7.02
CA TYR A 343 3.38 -2.96 6.28
C TYR A 343 1.88 -2.62 6.20
N PRO A 344 1.22 -1.97 7.19
CA PRO A 344 -0.15 -1.48 7.03
C PRO A 344 -0.26 -0.48 5.87
N ILE A 345 0.73 0.41 5.74
CA ILE A 345 0.80 1.39 4.65
C ILE A 345 1.04 0.69 3.32
N LEU A 346 1.96 -0.27 3.27
CA LEU A 346 2.20 -1.07 2.08
C LEU A 346 0.93 -1.81 1.62
N ALA A 347 0.19 -2.42 2.55
CA ALA A 347 -1.07 -3.09 2.22
C ALA A 347 -2.13 -2.13 1.66
N LEU A 348 -2.26 -0.94 2.23
CA LEU A 348 -3.17 0.10 1.71
C LEU A 348 -2.75 0.55 0.30
N TRP A 349 -1.45 0.76 0.11
CA TRP A 349 -0.84 1.12 -1.17
C TRP A 349 -1.13 0.05 -2.22
N GLU A 350 -0.82 -1.20 -1.95
CA GLU A 350 -1.06 -2.32 -2.86
C GLU A 350 -2.54 -2.47 -3.23
N MET A 351 -3.45 -2.13 -2.33
CA MET A 351 -4.89 -2.11 -2.60
C MET A 351 -5.39 -0.79 -3.22
N GLY A 352 -4.53 0.21 -3.42
CA GLY A 352 -4.91 1.52 -3.96
C GLY A 352 -5.84 2.34 -3.06
N ILE A 353 -5.90 2.02 -1.77
CA ILE A 353 -6.71 2.74 -0.78
C ILE A 353 -5.98 4.03 -0.40
N ARG A 354 -6.64 5.16 -0.65
CA ARG A 354 -6.07 6.51 -0.43
C ARG A 354 -6.85 7.37 0.54
N HIS A 355 -8.11 7.05 0.77
CA HIS A 355 -8.97 7.81 1.67
C HIS A 355 -8.90 7.17 3.05
N LEU A 356 -8.28 7.86 3.98
CA LEU A 356 -8.02 7.33 5.33
C LEU A 356 -8.82 8.15 6.32
N ARG A 357 -9.55 7.46 7.21
CA ARG A 357 -10.25 8.11 8.32
C ARG A 357 -9.46 7.89 9.60
N VAL A 358 -9.12 8.98 10.28
CA VAL A 358 -8.26 9.02 11.47
C VAL A 358 -8.85 9.93 12.54
N PRO A 359 -8.59 9.69 13.84
CA PRO A 359 -9.01 10.62 14.89
C PRO A 359 -8.24 11.94 14.80
N LEU A 360 -8.77 13.01 15.39
CA LEU A 360 -8.07 14.30 15.52
C LEU A 360 -6.72 14.16 16.25
N ASP A 361 -6.58 13.17 17.13
CA ASP A 361 -5.36 12.89 17.86
C ASP A 361 -4.15 12.65 16.94
N ASP A 362 -4.35 11.97 15.80
CA ASP A 362 -3.29 11.73 14.80
C ASP A 362 -2.79 13.04 14.15
N LEU A 363 -3.66 14.05 14.03
CA LEU A 363 -3.25 15.35 13.51
C LEU A 363 -2.55 16.19 14.59
N ILE A 364 -2.97 16.05 15.85
CA ILE A 364 -2.36 16.73 17.00
C ILE A 364 -0.92 16.24 17.21
N ASP A 365 -0.72 14.92 17.16
CA ASP A 365 0.59 14.31 17.30
C ASP A 365 1.56 14.72 16.17
N PRO A 366 2.69 15.40 16.46
CA PRO A 366 3.63 15.85 15.44
C PRO A 366 4.21 14.71 14.59
N ALA A 367 4.49 13.55 15.18
CA ALA A 367 5.08 12.42 14.46
C ALA A 367 4.09 11.84 13.43
N SER A 368 2.86 11.60 13.85
CA SER A 368 1.74 11.19 13.00
C SER A 368 1.45 12.23 11.93
N ARG A 369 1.52 13.52 12.24
CA ARG A 369 1.32 14.60 11.27
C ARG A 369 2.40 14.64 10.17
N VAL A 370 3.67 14.42 10.51
CA VAL A 370 4.75 14.29 9.51
C VAL A 370 4.47 13.11 8.58
N ARG A 371 3.98 11.99 9.15
CA ARG A 371 3.60 10.80 8.39
C ARG A 371 2.39 11.04 7.48
N MET A 372 1.39 11.77 7.96
CA MET A 372 0.25 12.20 7.14
C MET A 372 0.72 13.03 5.94
N ALA A 373 1.66 13.95 6.13
CA ALA A 373 2.24 14.75 5.04
C ALA A 373 2.98 13.88 4.02
N ALA A 374 3.81 12.93 4.47
CA ALA A 374 4.53 12.00 3.59
C ALA A 374 3.55 11.15 2.74
N LEU A 375 2.49 10.62 3.35
CA LEU A 375 1.47 9.86 2.61
C LEU A 375 0.61 10.75 1.71
N ALA A 376 0.33 11.99 2.11
CA ALA A 376 -0.41 12.94 1.30
C ALA A 376 0.36 13.34 0.04
N ALA A 377 1.69 13.42 0.11
CA ALA A 377 2.55 13.62 -1.05
C ALA A 377 2.44 12.45 -2.06
N LEU A 378 2.25 11.22 -1.58
CA LEU A 378 1.94 10.07 -2.43
C LEU A 378 0.45 10.03 -2.88
N GLY A 379 -0.42 10.88 -2.35
CA GLY A 379 -1.81 11.00 -2.80
C GLY A 379 -2.87 10.45 -1.83
N SER A 380 -2.48 10.05 -0.63
CA SER A 380 -3.46 9.80 0.44
C SER A 380 -4.14 11.10 0.89
N ARG A 381 -5.38 11.00 1.38
CA ARG A 381 -6.13 12.13 1.93
C ARG A 381 -6.90 11.68 3.17
N PHE A 382 -6.98 12.56 4.16
CA PHE A 382 -7.47 12.21 5.49
C PHE A 382 -8.83 12.83 5.79
N THR A 383 -9.80 12.02 6.21
CA THR A 383 -11.00 12.50 6.91
C THR A 383 -10.70 12.42 8.40
N VAL A 384 -10.48 13.57 9.04
CA VAL A 384 -10.22 13.65 10.48
C VAL A 384 -11.54 13.71 11.21
N PHE A 385 -11.74 12.87 12.24
CA PHE A 385 -12.97 12.88 13.03
C PHE A 385 -12.73 13.29 14.49
N LEU A 386 -13.75 13.91 15.09
CA LEU A 386 -13.79 14.16 16.53
C LEU A 386 -15.22 14.05 17.08
N PHE A 387 -15.29 13.85 18.39
CA PHE A 387 -16.53 13.91 19.14
C PHE A 387 -16.70 15.25 19.84
N GLY A 388 -17.84 15.91 19.63
CA GLY A 388 -18.05 17.26 20.15
C GLY A 388 -17.34 18.32 19.32
N TRP A 389 -17.06 19.48 19.92
CA TRP A 389 -16.54 20.66 19.22
C TRP A 389 -15.04 20.82 19.43
N PRO A 390 -14.28 21.23 18.39
CA PRO A 390 -12.85 21.48 18.55
C PRO A 390 -12.60 22.77 19.35
N THR A 391 -11.48 22.81 20.07
CA THR A 391 -10.97 24.03 20.71
C THR A 391 -10.42 25.01 19.68
N ASP A 392 -10.18 26.27 20.06
CA ASP A 392 -9.59 27.26 19.14
C ASP A 392 -8.18 26.88 18.67
N GLU A 393 -7.41 26.21 19.53
CA GLU A 393 -6.10 25.63 19.19
C GLU A 393 -6.25 24.53 18.13
N GLN A 394 -7.19 23.60 18.33
CA GLN A 394 -7.48 22.53 17.37
C GLN A 394 -7.99 23.08 16.03
N ILE A 395 -8.80 24.14 16.03
CA ILE A 395 -9.26 24.83 14.82
C ILE A 395 -8.08 25.45 14.07
N THR A 396 -7.15 26.07 14.79
CA THR A 396 -5.93 26.67 14.19
C THR A 396 -5.09 25.57 13.54
N LEU A 397 -4.86 24.47 14.23
CA LEU A 397 -4.13 23.31 13.71
C LEU A 397 -4.81 22.70 12.46
N LEU A 398 -6.11 22.47 12.51
CA LEU A 398 -6.89 21.96 11.36
C LEU A 398 -6.77 22.90 10.15
N ARG A 399 -6.81 24.22 10.37
CA ARG A 399 -6.68 25.23 9.32
C ARG A 399 -5.28 25.25 8.71
N GLU A 400 -4.23 25.17 9.53
CA GLU A 400 -2.84 25.14 9.09
C GLU A 400 -2.56 23.90 8.22
N HIS A 401 -3.10 22.75 8.62
CA HIS A 401 -2.88 21.47 7.96
C HIS A 401 -4.01 21.03 7.02
N ARG A 402 -4.89 21.95 6.62
CA ARG A 402 -6.05 21.68 5.75
C ARG A 402 -5.71 21.01 4.41
N HIS A 403 -4.49 21.19 3.93
CA HIS A 403 -3.99 20.57 2.69
C HIS A 403 -3.86 19.04 2.79
N LEU A 404 -3.78 18.48 4.00
CA LEU A 404 -3.80 17.04 4.25
C LEU A 404 -5.23 16.47 4.28
N LEU A 405 -6.22 17.33 4.50
CA LEU A 405 -7.56 16.93 4.88
C LEU A 405 -8.47 16.87 3.67
N ARG A 406 -9.23 15.77 3.57
CA ARG A 406 -10.40 15.67 2.71
C ARG A 406 -11.61 16.34 3.33
N ALA A 407 -11.82 16.12 4.63
CA ALA A 407 -12.96 16.60 5.39
C ALA A 407 -12.69 16.55 6.90
N LEU A 408 -13.50 17.30 7.64
CA LEU A 408 -13.63 17.20 9.09
C LEU A 408 -14.96 16.53 9.43
N GLU A 409 -14.92 15.38 10.10
CA GLU A 409 -16.10 14.66 10.59
C GLU A 409 -16.43 15.04 12.04
N LEU A 410 -17.55 15.71 12.24
CA LEU A 410 -18.04 16.15 13.54
C LEU A 410 -19.15 15.21 14.04
N ILE A 411 -18.88 14.49 15.13
CA ILE A 411 -19.86 13.62 15.77
C ILE A 411 -20.62 14.40 16.84
N VAL A 412 -21.91 14.67 16.59
CA VAL A 412 -22.74 15.56 17.42
C VAL A 412 -23.75 14.80 18.27
N LYS A 413 -24.00 15.30 19.49
CA LYS A 413 -24.97 14.74 20.44
C LYS A 413 -26.38 15.28 20.18
N TRP A 414 -27.37 14.45 20.49
CA TRP A 414 -28.78 14.86 20.57
C TRP A 414 -29.17 15.22 22.02
N PRO A 415 -30.18 16.09 22.23
CA PRO A 415 -30.94 16.82 21.21
C PRO A 415 -30.12 17.93 20.53
N LEU A 416 -30.55 18.34 19.34
CA LEU A 416 -29.85 19.36 18.57
C LEU A 416 -30.06 20.75 19.18
N ALA A 417 -28.99 21.56 19.20
CA ALA A 417 -29.08 22.95 19.61
C ALA A 417 -29.77 23.79 18.52
N PRO A 418 -30.63 24.78 18.87
CA PRO A 418 -31.32 25.60 17.86
C PRO A 418 -30.38 26.41 16.97
N ASP A 419 -29.19 26.77 17.47
CA ASP A 419 -28.16 27.54 16.78
C ASP A 419 -27.13 26.66 16.05
N LEU A 420 -27.38 25.34 15.95
CA LEU A 420 -26.42 24.39 15.40
C LEU A 420 -25.93 24.78 13.99
N GLY A 421 -26.83 25.21 13.10
CA GLY A 421 -26.47 25.62 11.74
C GLY A 421 -25.48 26.79 11.71
N ASP A 422 -25.65 27.78 12.58
CA ASP A 422 -24.73 28.93 12.69
C ASP A 422 -23.35 28.49 13.19
N ARG A 423 -23.32 27.58 14.17
CA ARG A 423 -22.07 27.06 14.72
C ARG A 423 -21.30 26.20 13.72
N LEU A 424 -21.99 25.36 12.96
CA LEU A 424 -21.38 24.54 11.91
C LEU A 424 -20.81 25.42 10.79
N ASP A 425 -21.55 26.44 10.35
CA ASP A 425 -21.10 27.36 9.29
C ASP A 425 -19.89 28.19 9.73
N ALA A 426 -19.88 28.66 10.98
CA ALA A 426 -18.74 29.32 11.58
C ALA A 426 -17.51 28.40 11.66
N LEU A 427 -17.69 27.15 12.10
CA LEU A 427 -16.60 26.16 12.17
C LEU A 427 -16.04 25.86 10.77
N ARG A 428 -16.91 25.55 9.81
CA ARG A 428 -16.56 25.29 8.40
C ARG A 428 -15.75 26.45 7.82
N THR A 429 -16.16 27.69 8.06
CA THR A 429 -15.47 28.90 7.60
C THR A 429 -14.10 29.06 8.25
N ARG A 430 -13.99 28.80 9.57
CA ARG A 430 -12.73 28.95 10.31
C ARG A 430 -11.69 27.90 9.92
N VAL A 431 -12.12 26.65 9.71
CA VAL A 431 -11.22 25.55 9.33
C VAL A 431 -10.89 25.59 7.83
N GLY A 432 -11.89 25.85 6.98
CA GLY A 432 -11.73 25.91 5.52
C GLY A 432 -11.68 24.53 4.84
N VAL A 433 -12.32 23.51 5.41
CA VAL A 433 -12.49 22.17 4.82
C VAL A 433 -13.96 21.73 4.88
N PRO A 434 -14.40 20.79 4.02
CA PRO A 434 -15.75 20.25 4.09
C PRO A 434 -16.08 19.67 5.47
N LEU A 435 -17.27 19.96 5.98
CA LEU A 435 -17.76 19.44 7.25
C LEU A 435 -18.74 18.28 7.04
N HIS A 436 -18.38 17.11 7.57
CA HIS A 436 -19.21 15.92 7.56
C HIS A 436 -19.85 15.77 8.94
N VAL A 437 -21.17 15.64 9.02
CA VAL A 437 -21.87 15.56 10.31
C VAL A 437 -22.36 14.15 10.56
N SER A 438 -22.05 13.64 11.76
CA SER A 438 -22.38 12.30 12.22
C SER A 438 -23.21 12.36 13.49
N ARG A 439 -24.20 11.48 13.60
CA ARG A 439 -25.05 11.38 14.80
C ARG A 439 -24.41 10.51 15.86
N PHE A 440 -24.32 10.98 17.10
CA PHE A 440 -24.02 10.13 18.25
C PHE A 440 -25.28 9.47 18.81
N TRP A 441 -25.22 8.18 19.14
CA TRP A 441 -26.31 7.46 19.79
C TRP A 441 -26.10 7.44 21.32
N SER A 442 -26.91 8.18 22.09
CA SER A 442 -26.87 8.14 23.56
C SER A 442 -27.75 7.03 24.13
N ALA A 443 -27.41 6.55 25.33
CA ALA A 443 -28.20 5.55 26.08
C ALA A 443 -29.60 6.04 26.51
N SER A 444 -29.85 7.36 26.47
CA SER A 444 -31.13 8.00 26.79
C SER A 444 -32.03 8.23 25.57
N GLY A 445 -31.54 7.99 24.35
CA GLY A 445 -32.33 7.99 23.12
C GLY A 445 -32.88 6.59 22.84
N GLN A 446 -34.04 6.51 22.18
CA GLN A 446 -34.66 5.26 21.74
C GLN A 446 -33.59 4.27 21.24
N SER A 447 -33.42 3.14 21.94
CA SER A 447 -32.66 2.04 21.36
C SER A 447 -33.36 1.62 20.07
N ARG A 448 -32.61 1.07 19.12
CA ARG A 448 -33.12 0.62 17.82
C ARG A 448 -34.34 -0.33 17.94
N ASP A 449 -34.53 -0.93 19.12
CA ASP A 449 -35.52 -1.95 19.50
C ASP A 449 -36.31 -1.64 20.80
N GLY A 450 -36.10 -0.47 21.42
CA GLY A 450 -36.73 -0.05 22.68
C GLY A 450 -36.44 -0.88 23.95
N LYS A 451 -35.47 -1.82 23.94
CA LYS A 451 -35.41 -2.89 24.97
C LYS A 451 -34.16 -2.96 25.85
N GLN A 452 -33.07 -2.22 25.59
CA GLN A 452 -31.87 -2.29 26.45
C GLN A 452 -31.09 -0.96 26.55
N ILE A 453 -30.45 -0.73 27.69
CA ILE A 453 -29.44 0.33 27.87
C ILE A 453 -28.28 0.04 26.91
N LYS A 454 -28.08 0.92 25.93
CA LYS A 454 -26.98 0.79 24.96
C LYS A 454 -25.65 1.07 25.67
N LEU A 455 -24.94 0.02 26.07
CA LEU A 455 -23.56 0.08 26.60
C LEU A 455 -22.50 0.31 25.50
N LEU A 456 -22.93 0.40 24.24
CA LEU A 456 -22.06 0.51 23.06
C LEU A 456 -22.06 1.92 22.51
N VAL A 457 -20.85 2.47 22.32
CA VAL A 457 -20.64 3.73 21.59
C VAL A 457 -20.85 3.47 20.10
N ASP A 458 -21.70 4.28 19.49
CA ASP A 458 -22.07 4.14 18.09
C ASP A 458 -22.37 5.52 17.49
N HIS A 459 -22.13 5.66 16.20
CA HIS A 459 -22.39 6.90 15.49
C HIS A 459 -22.80 6.69 14.02
N GLY A 460 -23.28 7.77 13.40
CA GLY A 460 -23.80 7.79 12.03
C GLY A 460 -25.30 7.51 11.98
N PHE A 461 -25.94 7.98 10.90
CA PHE A 461 -27.37 7.79 10.64
C PHE A 461 -27.65 6.36 10.17
N ALA A 462 -28.74 5.77 10.65
CA ALA A 462 -29.15 4.41 10.31
C ALA A 462 -29.85 4.33 8.93
N GLY A 463 -29.17 4.81 7.89
CA GLY A 463 -29.68 4.89 6.52
C GLY A 463 -30.55 6.11 6.23
N ALA A 464 -31.06 6.20 5.00
CA ALA A 464 -31.84 7.33 4.49
C ALA A 464 -33.20 7.53 5.17
N ALA A 465 -33.72 6.48 5.79
CA ALA A 465 -35.00 6.50 6.51
C ALA A 465 -34.88 7.02 7.96
N ASP A 466 -33.66 7.24 8.47
CA ASP A 466 -33.46 7.77 9.82
C ASP A 466 -34.03 9.20 9.92
N PRO A 467 -35.10 9.42 10.73
CA PRO A 467 -35.73 10.74 10.84
C PRO A 467 -34.77 11.81 11.37
N ALA A 468 -33.74 11.42 12.13
CA ALA A 468 -32.76 12.36 12.66
C ALA A 468 -31.89 13.00 11.57
N ALA A 469 -31.74 12.34 10.41
CA ALA A 469 -31.02 12.94 9.28
C ALA A 469 -31.78 14.14 8.71
N ARG A 470 -33.12 14.05 8.61
CA ARG A 470 -33.98 15.16 8.18
C ARG A 470 -34.06 16.24 9.25
N GLU A 471 -34.23 15.84 10.52
CA GLU A 471 -34.22 16.77 11.66
C GLU A 471 -32.95 17.63 11.68
N LEU A 472 -31.78 17.04 11.44
CA LEU A 472 -30.52 17.76 11.36
C LEU A 472 -30.53 18.80 10.22
N LEU A 473 -30.94 18.41 9.02
CA LEU A 473 -30.99 19.31 7.87
C LEU A 473 -31.99 20.46 8.07
N GLU A 474 -33.15 20.18 8.67
CA GLU A 474 -34.17 21.17 9.01
C GLU A 474 -33.66 22.16 10.07
N THR A 475 -33.05 21.64 11.15
CA THR A 475 -32.50 22.45 12.25
C THR A 475 -31.36 23.35 11.76
N THR A 476 -30.48 22.81 10.92
CA THR A 476 -29.34 23.57 10.37
C THR A 476 -29.75 24.47 9.20
N ARG A 477 -30.92 24.22 8.59
CA ARG A 477 -31.31 24.76 7.28
C ARG A 477 -30.25 24.50 6.20
N GLY A 478 -29.54 23.37 6.32
CA GLY A 478 -28.40 22.99 5.47
C GLY A 478 -27.12 23.82 5.68
N ARG A 479 -27.08 24.78 6.61
CA ARG A 479 -25.90 25.64 6.83
C ARG A 479 -24.77 24.87 7.49
N GLY A 480 -23.57 25.01 6.95
CA GLY A 480 -22.37 24.36 7.46
C GLY A 480 -22.33 22.84 7.32
N VAL A 481 -23.23 22.21 6.55
CA VAL A 481 -23.28 20.74 6.36
C VAL A 481 -22.91 20.40 4.91
N ASP A 482 -21.70 19.88 4.68
CA ASP A 482 -21.28 19.44 3.34
C ASP A 482 -21.61 17.96 3.08
N ALA A 483 -21.59 17.12 4.13
CA ALA A 483 -21.98 15.72 4.04
C ALA A 483 -22.65 15.21 5.32
N LEU A 484 -23.43 14.13 5.16
CA LEU A 484 -23.95 13.34 6.27
C LEU A 484 -23.26 11.98 6.34
N VAL A 485 -23.02 11.51 7.56
CA VAL A 485 -22.35 10.23 7.81
C VAL A 485 -23.40 9.15 8.10
N PHE A 486 -23.55 8.21 7.18
CA PHE A 486 -24.42 7.05 7.29
C PHE A 486 -23.64 5.82 7.69
N ARG A 487 -24.28 4.90 8.42
CA ARG A 487 -23.69 3.64 8.86
C ARG A 487 -24.50 2.48 8.34
N VAL A 488 -23.83 1.55 7.66
CA VAL A 488 -24.41 0.30 7.17
C VAL A 488 -23.93 -0.84 8.07
N ALA A 489 -24.83 -1.33 8.90
CA ALA A 489 -24.58 -2.46 9.80
C ALA A 489 -24.20 -3.73 9.02
N ALA A 490 -23.46 -4.65 9.64
CA ALA A 490 -22.92 -5.81 8.94
C ALA A 490 -23.98 -6.76 8.36
N ASP A 491 -25.16 -6.81 8.97
CA ASP A 491 -26.33 -7.58 8.53
C ASP A 491 -27.19 -6.84 7.48
N THR A 492 -26.95 -5.55 7.28
CA THR A 492 -27.63 -4.76 6.26
C THR A 492 -26.89 -4.92 4.92
N PRO A 493 -27.59 -5.22 3.81
CA PRO A 493 -27.04 -5.18 2.45
C PRO A 493 -26.20 -3.91 2.20
N PHE A 494 -24.93 -4.08 1.81
CA PHE A 494 -24.04 -2.93 1.61
C PHE A 494 -24.50 -2.05 0.44
N ASP A 495 -25.05 -2.68 -0.60
CA ASP A 495 -25.51 -2.09 -1.84
C ASP A 495 -26.75 -1.21 -1.62
N GLU A 496 -27.76 -1.73 -0.91
CA GLU A 496 -28.94 -0.96 -0.54
C GLU A 496 -28.55 0.21 0.37
N GLY A 497 -27.73 -0.03 1.40
CA GLY A 497 -27.31 1.01 2.33
C GLY A 497 -26.51 2.14 1.68
N ILE A 498 -25.63 1.82 0.71
CA ILE A 498 -24.88 2.82 -0.07
C ILE A 498 -25.83 3.57 -1.01
N ALA A 499 -26.70 2.87 -1.75
CA ALA A 499 -27.62 3.48 -2.70
C ALA A 499 -28.63 4.42 -2.01
N ASP A 500 -29.17 4.00 -0.87
CA ASP A 500 -30.09 4.81 -0.05
C ASP A 500 -29.41 6.10 0.42
N ALA A 501 -28.19 6.01 0.96
CA ALA A 501 -27.42 7.17 1.36
C ALA A 501 -27.12 8.11 0.18
N ALA A 502 -26.79 7.54 -1.00
CA ALA A 502 -26.56 8.29 -2.22
C ALA A 502 -27.82 9.05 -2.67
N GLU A 503 -28.98 8.38 -2.67
CA GLU A 503 -30.26 8.97 -3.05
C GLU A 503 -30.66 10.07 -2.08
N PHE A 504 -30.54 9.82 -0.77
CA PHE A 504 -30.82 10.83 0.26
C PHE A 504 -29.95 12.07 0.06
N ALA A 505 -28.64 11.89 -0.10
CA ALA A 505 -27.71 12.98 -0.27
C ALA A 505 -28.00 13.79 -1.54
N SER A 506 -28.32 13.11 -2.64
CA SER A 506 -28.72 13.75 -3.91
C SER A 506 -29.98 14.60 -3.75
N ARG A 507 -31.04 14.05 -3.14
CA ARG A 507 -32.32 14.75 -2.90
C ARG A 507 -32.17 16.01 -2.06
N HIS A 508 -31.22 16.04 -1.13
CA HIS A 508 -31.01 17.16 -0.20
C HIS A 508 -29.81 18.04 -0.55
N GLY A 509 -29.14 17.80 -1.69
CA GLY A 509 -28.02 18.63 -2.14
C GLY A 509 -26.73 18.48 -1.35
N VAL A 510 -26.59 17.47 -0.48
CA VAL A 510 -25.38 17.20 0.32
C VAL A 510 -24.56 16.03 -0.24
N ARG A 511 -23.38 15.73 0.31
CA ARG A 511 -22.66 14.47 0.07
C ARG A 511 -23.04 13.41 1.10
N ALA A 512 -22.68 12.15 0.86
CA ALA A 512 -22.75 11.10 1.86
C ALA A 512 -21.35 10.56 2.17
N GLN A 513 -21.07 10.33 3.44
CA GLN A 513 -19.99 9.45 3.86
C GLN A 513 -20.64 8.18 4.43
N VAL A 514 -20.29 7.01 3.92
CA VAL A 514 -20.96 5.74 4.27
C VAL A 514 -19.96 4.80 4.93
N HIS A 515 -20.21 4.44 6.17
CA HIS A 515 -19.39 3.49 6.92
C HIS A 515 -19.98 2.10 6.78
N VAL A 516 -19.34 1.26 5.97
CA VAL A 516 -19.73 -0.15 5.77
C VAL A 516 -18.99 -0.99 6.79
N ARG A 517 -19.72 -1.49 7.79
CA ARG A 517 -19.11 -2.29 8.85
C ARG A 517 -18.82 -3.71 8.40
N LEU A 518 -17.62 -4.17 8.69
CA LEU A 518 -17.24 -5.58 8.65
C LEU A 518 -17.40 -6.23 10.03
N ALA A 519 -17.43 -5.45 11.11
CA ALA A 519 -17.75 -5.93 12.46
C ALA A 519 -19.26 -6.15 12.67
N SER A 520 -19.64 -7.12 13.50
CA SER A 520 -21.03 -7.22 13.97
C SER A 520 -21.46 -6.00 14.78
N ASP A 521 -22.77 -5.74 14.82
CA ASP A 521 -23.40 -4.78 15.73
C ASP A 521 -23.51 -5.32 17.16
N SER A 522 -23.41 -6.64 17.32
CA SER A 522 -23.37 -7.29 18.63
C SER A 522 -21.92 -7.67 19.01
N PRO A 523 -21.44 -7.27 20.19
CA PRO A 523 -20.13 -7.69 20.67
C PRO A 523 -20.06 -9.19 21.02
N ALA A 524 -21.21 -9.87 21.09
CA ALA A 524 -21.27 -11.32 21.31
C ALA A 524 -21.08 -12.13 20.02
N GLN A 525 -21.05 -11.47 18.85
CA GLN A 525 -21.01 -12.14 17.55
C GLN A 525 -19.71 -11.80 16.82
N ALA A 526 -18.80 -12.77 16.80
CA ALA A 526 -17.60 -12.66 15.98
C ALA A 526 -17.92 -12.86 14.49
N ARG A 527 -17.19 -12.16 13.62
CA ARG A 527 -17.29 -12.32 12.15
C ARG A 527 -15.96 -12.79 11.55
N HIS A 528 -15.57 -14.01 11.89
CA HIS A 528 -14.31 -14.63 11.46
C HIS A 528 -14.34 -15.17 10.03
N ASP A 529 -15.52 -15.23 9.40
CA ASP A 529 -15.66 -15.61 8.00
C ASP A 529 -15.02 -14.55 7.09
N ALA A 530 -13.79 -14.82 6.66
CA ALA A 530 -13.03 -13.96 5.78
C ALA A 530 -13.71 -13.80 4.43
N GLN A 531 -14.29 -14.88 3.87
CA GLN A 531 -14.97 -14.83 2.58
C GLN A 531 -16.18 -13.91 2.63
N ALA A 532 -17.04 -14.02 3.65
CA ALA A 532 -18.20 -13.15 3.80
C ALA A 532 -17.79 -11.67 3.96
N ASN A 533 -16.69 -11.39 4.67
CA ASN A 533 -16.14 -10.04 4.79
C ASN A 533 -15.54 -9.55 3.46
N GLY A 534 -14.90 -10.43 2.70
CA GLY A 534 -14.35 -10.17 1.37
C GLY A 534 -15.43 -9.81 0.36
N VAL A 535 -16.52 -10.59 0.29
CA VAL A 535 -17.69 -10.27 -0.54
C VAL A 535 -18.21 -8.88 -0.23
N ARG A 536 -18.35 -8.55 1.06
CA ARG A 536 -18.82 -7.23 1.49
C ARG A 536 -17.84 -6.11 1.12
N ALA A 537 -16.53 -6.33 1.27
CA ALA A 537 -15.50 -5.36 0.94
C ALA A 537 -15.40 -5.10 -0.58
N LEU A 538 -15.34 -6.17 -1.39
CA LEU A 538 -15.31 -6.11 -2.86
C LEU A 538 -16.58 -5.45 -3.41
N GLY A 539 -17.74 -5.81 -2.85
CA GLY A 539 -19.00 -5.24 -3.24
C GLY A 539 -19.11 -3.74 -2.91
N ALA A 540 -18.69 -3.35 -1.70
CA ALA A 540 -18.62 -1.95 -1.30
C ALA A 540 -17.65 -1.15 -2.17
N ALA A 541 -16.51 -1.72 -2.55
CA ALA A 541 -15.55 -1.13 -3.48
C ALA A 541 -16.20 -0.83 -4.84
N PHE A 542 -16.84 -1.84 -5.44
CA PHE A 542 -17.50 -1.70 -6.73
C PHE A 542 -18.67 -0.70 -6.68
N ALA A 543 -19.47 -0.73 -5.60
CA ALA A 543 -20.53 0.23 -5.36
C ALA A 543 -20.00 1.66 -5.25
N SER A 544 -18.91 1.88 -4.49
CA SER A 544 -18.33 3.22 -4.28
C SER A 544 -17.94 3.92 -5.59
N ARG A 545 -17.50 3.14 -6.60
CA ARG A 545 -17.09 3.65 -7.90
C ARG A 545 -18.27 4.20 -8.74
N GLY A 546 -19.48 3.68 -8.52
CA GLY A 546 -20.69 4.11 -9.23
C GLY A 546 -21.45 5.27 -8.57
N PHE A 547 -20.96 5.79 -7.43
CA PHE A 547 -21.59 6.88 -6.68
C PHE A 547 -20.57 7.98 -6.32
N PRO A 548 -20.20 8.89 -7.24
CA PRO A 548 -19.10 9.86 -7.04
C PRO A 548 -19.33 10.89 -5.92
N ARG A 549 -20.57 11.03 -5.43
CA ARG A 549 -20.94 11.89 -4.29
C ARG A 549 -20.91 11.16 -2.94
N VAL A 550 -20.50 9.89 -2.95
CA VAL A 550 -20.46 9.03 -1.77
C VAL A 550 -19.02 8.63 -1.48
N ASP A 551 -18.57 8.91 -0.26
CA ASP A 551 -17.29 8.43 0.23
C ASP A 551 -17.54 7.19 1.11
N VAL A 552 -17.13 6.00 0.65
CA VAL A 552 -17.37 4.74 1.36
C VAL A 552 -16.15 4.37 2.20
N PHE A 553 -16.34 4.00 3.47
CA PHE A 553 -15.27 3.58 4.37
C PHE A 553 -15.53 2.19 4.93
N LEU A 554 -14.53 1.31 4.87
CA LEU A 554 -14.50 0.05 5.63
C LEU A 554 -13.91 0.28 7.03
N ASP A 555 -14.37 -0.49 8.02
CA ASP A 555 -13.94 -0.37 9.43
C ASP A 555 -12.79 -1.30 9.84
N THR A 556 -12.23 -2.08 8.90
CA THR A 556 -11.29 -3.17 9.23
C THR A 556 -10.27 -3.38 8.11
N LEU A 557 -8.99 -3.11 8.38
CA LEU A 557 -7.88 -3.52 7.50
C LEU A 557 -7.36 -4.90 7.89
N SER A 558 -6.82 -5.03 9.10
CA SER A 558 -6.23 -6.28 9.61
C SER A 558 -7.24 -7.07 10.43
N ASP A 559 -7.00 -8.37 10.56
CA ASP A 559 -7.74 -9.23 11.50
C ASP A 559 -7.77 -8.61 12.91
N VAL A 560 -8.94 -8.64 13.52
CA VAL A 560 -9.15 -8.31 14.94
C VAL A 560 -9.59 -9.58 15.62
N ASP A 561 -8.66 -10.21 16.35
CA ASP A 561 -8.85 -11.50 17.04
C ASP A 561 -9.11 -11.33 18.54
N ARG A 562 -9.01 -10.11 19.07
CA ARG A 562 -9.16 -9.77 20.48
C ARG A 562 -10.09 -8.56 20.69
N GLY A 563 -10.70 -8.49 21.87
CA GLY A 563 -11.64 -7.42 22.23
C GLY A 563 -13.10 -7.75 21.90
N TYR A 564 -13.98 -6.75 21.96
CA TYR A 564 -15.44 -6.94 21.88
C TYR A 564 -15.99 -7.26 20.49
N PHE A 565 -15.27 -6.97 19.40
CA PHE A 565 -15.78 -7.21 18.04
C PHE A 565 -14.78 -7.98 17.18
N PRO A 566 -14.50 -9.26 17.50
CA PRO A 566 -13.59 -10.07 16.70
C PRO A 566 -14.12 -10.25 15.27
N ARG A 567 -13.23 -10.12 14.29
CA ARG A 567 -13.58 -10.16 12.86
C ARG A 567 -12.37 -10.33 11.96
N ALA A 568 -12.61 -10.89 10.78
CA ALA A 568 -11.60 -10.98 9.73
C ALA A 568 -11.43 -9.65 8.97
N GLY A 569 -10.19 -9.25 8.72
CA GLY A 569 -9.80 -8.16 7.84
C GLY A 569 -9.35 -8.65 6.45
N LEU A 570 -8.82 -7.71 5.67
CA LEU A 570 -8.23 -7.89 4.34
C LEU A 570 -6.77 -8.37 4.39
N VAL A 571 -6.11 -8.16 5.52
CA VAL A 571 -4.77 -8.67 5.83
C VAL A 571 -4.76 -9.39 7.18
N ASP A 572 -3.79 -10.26 7.41
CA ASP A 572 -3.61 -10.89 8.71
C ASP A 572 -2.99 -9.91 9.73
N ARG A 573 -2.72 -10.37 10.96
CA ARG A 573 -2.13 -9.53 12.02
C ARG A 573 -0.63 -9.26 11.86
N ARG A 574 0.01 -9.84 10.84
CA ARG A 574 1.38 -9.54 10.37
C ARG A 574 1.35 -8.63 9.14
N PHE A 575 0.16 -8.18 8.75
CA PHE A 575 -0.12 -7.39 7.56
C PHE A 575 0.27 -8.09 6.25
N ASN A 576 0.20 -9.42 6.25
CA ASN A 576 0.32 -10.21 5.03
C ASN A 576 -1.05 -10.23 4.30
N PRO A 577 -1.08 -10.06 2.97
CA PRO A 577 -2.32 -10.07 2.22
C PRO A 577 -3.09 -11.37 2.38
N LYS A 578 -4.39 -11.26 2.69
CA LYS A 578 -5.31 -12.40 2.59
C LYS A 578 -5.91 -12.44 1.19
N ARG A 579 -6.59 -13.54 0.86
CA ARG A 579 -7.24 -13.73 -0.45
C ARG A 579 -8.16 -12.57 -0.81
N GLU A 580 -8.89 -12.05 0.18
CA GLU A 580 -9.84 -10.96 0.02
C GLU A 580 -9.14 -9.62 -0.24
N GLY A 581 -8.01 -9.35 0.42
CA GLY A 581 -7.18 -8.17 0.17
C GLY A 581 -6.54 -8.21 -1.22
N GLN A 582 -6.04 -9.38 -1.64
CA GLN A 582 -5.51 -9.58 -2.99
C GLN A 582 -6.59 -9.41 -4.06
N ALA A 583 -7.80 -9.93 -3.81
CA ALA A 583 -8.95 -9.71 -4.69
C ALA A 583 -9.33 -8.23 -4.78
N LEU A 584 -9.27 -7.49 -3.67
CA LEU A 584 -9.55 -6.05 -3.67
C LEU A 584 -8.50 -5.27 -4.47
N ARG A 585 -7.22 -5.60 -4.31
CA ARG A 585 -6.12 -5.07 -5.13
C ARG A 585 -6.41 -5.27 -6.62
N ASN A 586 -6.74 -6.49 -7.04
CA ASN A 586 -6.99 -6.81 -8.44
C ASN A 586 -8.28 -6.16 -8.98
N LEU A 587 -9.32 -6.04 -8.15
CA LEU A 587 -10.54 -5.33 -8.51
C LEU A 587 -10.26 -3.85 -8.74
N HIS A 588 -9.62 -3.17 -7.79
CA HIS A 588 -9.25 -1.76 -7.95
C HIS A 588 -8.29 -1.56 -9.12
N GLY A 589 -7.34 -2.47 -9.33
CA GLY A 589 -6.43 -2.46 -10.46
C GLY A 589 -7.19 -2.47 -11.79
N ALA A 590 -8.12 -3.42 -11.97
CA ALA A 590 -8.95 -3.48 -13.17
C ALA A 590 -9.85 -2.24 -13.34
N LEU A 591 -10.44 -1.73 -12.25
CA LEU A 591 -11.28 -0.53 -12.29
C LEU A 591 -10.49 0.76 -12.59
N SER A 592 -9.17 0.76 -12.33
CA SER A 592 -8.29 1.91 -12.61
C SER A 592 -7.98 2.07 -14.10
N GLU A 593 -8.10 1.00 -14.88
CA GLU A 593 -7.92 0.99 -16.34
C GLU A 593 -9.20 1.39 -17.09
N LEU A 594 -10.31 1.54 -16.38
CA LEU A 594 -11.63 1.73 -16.95
C LEU A 594 -12.19 3.14 -16.68
N PRO A 595 -13.06 3.67 -17.58
CA PRO A 595 -13.82 4.88 -17.33
C PRO A 595 -14.70 4.83 -16.06
N ALA A 596 -15.33 5.95 -15.73
CA ALA A 596 -16.30 6.00 -14.63
C ALA A 596 -17.45 5.00 -14.84
N LEU A 597 -17.88 4.39 -13.73
CA LEU A 597 -18.98 3.43 -13.71
C LEU A 597 -20.30 4.18 -13.50
N ASP A 598 -21.34 3.79 -14.24
CA ASP A 598 -22.71 4.11 -13.87
C ASP A 598 -23.07 3.40 -12.54
N SER A 599 -24.12 3.86 -11.86
CA SER A 599 -24.53 3.28 -10.58
C SER A 599 -24.88 1.78 -10.74
N PRO A 600 -24.25 0.89 -9.93
CA PRO A 600 -24.41 -0.54 -10.13
C PRO A 600 -25.78 -1.04 -9.71
N ARG A 601 -26.26 -2.07 -10.40
CA ARG A 601 -27.43 -2.88 -10.03
C ARG A 601 -26.98 -4.21 -9.47
N TRP A 602 -27.59 -4.62 -8.38
CA TRP A 602 -27.22 -5.84 -7.66
C TRP A 602 -28.33 -6.87 -7.73
N VAL A 603 -27.94 -8.14 -7.89
CA VAL A 603 -28.84 -9.29 -7.81
C VAL A 603 -28.25 -10.33 -6.87
N ARG A 604 -29.11 -10.79 -5.97
CA ARG A 604 -28.81 -11.82 -4.98
C ARG A 604 -29.33 -13.16 -5.46
N ASP A 605 -28.43 -14.10 -5.60
CA ASP A 605 -28.68 -15.51 -5.83
C ASP A 605 -28.24 -16.30 -4.58
N PRO A 606 -28.80 -17.50 -4.28
CA PRO A 606 -28.34 -18.30 -3.14
C PRO A 606 -26.84 -18.64 -3.16
N GLN A 607 -26.20 -18.70 -4.33
CA GLN A 607 -24.79 -19.04 -4.49
C GLN A 607 -23.91 -17.80 -4.77
N PHE A 608 -24.48 -16.74 -5.34
CA PHE A 608 -23.71 -15.57 -5.78
C PHE A 608 -24.37 -14.24 -5.44
N LEU A 609 -23.54 -13.21 -5.31
CA LEU A 609 -23.93 -11.82 -5.40
C LEU A 609 -23.33 -11.22 -6.67
N VAL A 610 -24.17 -10.67 -7.53
CA VAL A 610 -23.75 -10.13 -8.83
C VAL A 610 -24.05 -8.65 -8.90
N GLY A 611 -23.01 -7.83 -9.10
CA GLY A 611 -23.13 -6.39 -9.35
C GLY A 611 -22.86 -6.07 -10.81
N THR A 612 -23.74 -5.32 -11.47
CA THR A 612 -23.56 -4.90 -12.87
C THR A 612 -23.55 -3.38 -13.01
N ALA A 613 -22.65 -2.85 -13.81
CA ALA A 613 -22.56 -1.42 -14.10
C ALA A 613 -22.17 -1.19 -15.56
N ARG A 614 -22.74 -0.17 -16.19
CA ARG A 614 -22.30 0.25 -17.52
C ARG A 614 -21.03 1.08 -17.43
N VAL A 615 -20.10 0.84 -18.35
CA VAL A 615 -18.84 1.57 -18.48
C VAL A 615 -18.59 1.84 -19.97
N GLY A 616 -18.85 3.07 -20.40
CA GLY A 616 -18.76 3.43 -21.82
C GLY A 616 -19.67 2.56 -22.70
N GLN A 617 -19.07 1.75 -23.56
CA GLN A 617 -19.76 0.79 -24.46
C GLN A 617 -19.80 -0.65 -23.91
N SER A 618 -19.30 -0.85 -22.69
CA SER A 618 -19.25 -2.15 -22.02
C SER A 618 -20.23 -2.22 -20.85
N VAL A 619 -20.57 -3.43 -20.44
CA VAL A 619 -21.19 -3.76 -19.16
C VAL A 619 -20.16 -4.52 -18.35
N LEU A 620 -19.85 -4.02 -17.16
CA LEU A 620 -19.08 -4.75 -16.16
C LEU A 620 -19.99 -5.56 -15.27
N MET A 621 -19.54 -6.75 -14.95
CA MET A 621 -20.19 -7.66 -14.00
C MET A 621 -19.18 -8.15 -12.98
N LEU A 622 -19.36 -7.76 -11.72
CA LEU A 622 -18.62 -8.30 -10.58
C LEU A 622 -19.42 -9.46 -10.00
N VAL A 623 -18.83 -10.66 -10.01
CA VAL A 623 -19.45 -11.87 -9.47
C VAL A 623 -18.73 -12.27 -8.18
N LEU A 624 -19.50 -12.39 -7.10
CA LEU A 624 -19.00 -12.65 -5.75
C LEU A 624 -19.64 -13.95 -5.20
N PRO A 625 -18.88 -15.05 -5.07
CA PRO A 625 -19.39 -16.29 -4.49
C PRO A 625 -19.73 -16.13 -3.00
N LEU A 626 -20.92 -16.58 -2.61
CA LEU A 626 -21.40 -16.59 -1.22
C LEU A 626 -21.02 -17.87 -0.46
N GLY A 627 -20.49 -18.88 -1.17
CA GLY A 627 -20.01 -20.16 -0.62
C GLY A 627 -18.84 -20.72 -1.43
N GLY A 628 -18.62 -22.04 -1.40
CA GLY A 628 -17.58 -22.71 -2.19
C GLY A 628 -17.81 -22.63 -3.71
N GLY A 629 -17.02 -23.39 -4.49
CA GLY A 629 -17.13 -23.40 -5.95
C GLY A 629 -18.56 -23.66 -6.44
N ALA A 630 -19.05 -22.82 -7.33
CA ALA A 630 -20.44 -22.84 -7.78
C ALA A 630 -20.56 -22.67 -9.30
N LEU A 631 -21.63 -23.23 -9.86
CA LEU A 631 -21.93 -23.12 -11.28
C LEU A 631 -22.74 -21.84 -11.53
N MET A 632 -22.16 -20.90 -12.26
CA MET A 632 -22.78 -19.64 -12.60
C MET A 632 -23.26 -19.67 -14.06
N GLN A 633 -24.54 -19.44 -14.27
CA GLN A 633 -25.07 -18.98 -15.55
C GLN A 633 -25.17 -17.46 -15.50
N LEU A 634 -24.96 -16.78 -16.64
CA LEU A 634 -25.26 -15.35 -16.70
C LEU A 634 -26.72 -15.12 -16.31
N PRO A 635 -27.02 -14.08 -15.53
CA PRO A 635 -28.38 -13.91 -15.04
C PRO A 635 -29.37 -13.66 -16.20
N ASP A 636 -30.51 -14.36 -16.23
CA ASP A 636 -31.52 -14.26 -17.30
C ASP A 636 -32.05 -12.84 -17.57
N TRP A 637 -31.93 -11.94 -16.60
CA TRP A 637 -32.33 -10.53 -16.72
C TRP A 637 -31.30 -9.65 -17.42
N LEU A 638 -30.05 -10.11 -17.54
CA LEU A 638 -29.03 -9.44 -18.31
C LEU A 638 -29.28 -9.77 -19.78
N ASP A 639 -29.74 -8.79 -20.56
CA ASP A 639 -29.88 -8.98 -22.00
C ASP A 639 -28.50 -9.14 -22.65
N THR A 640 -28.08 -10.39 -22.80
CA THR A 640 -26.81 -10.79 -23.40
C THR A 640 -26.89 -10.82 -24.92
N GLN A 641 -28.06 -10.55 -25.53
CA GLN A 641 -28.20 -10.56 -26.99
C GLN A 641 -27.30 -9.51 -27.63
N GLY A 642 -26.32 -9.98 -28.40
CA GLY A 642 -25.34 -9.11 -29.04
C GLY A 642 -24.28 -8.54 -28.10
N LEU A 643 -24.07 -9.13 -26.91
CA LEU A 643 -22.88 -8.91 -26.10
C LEU A 643 -21.85 -10.01 -26.36
N ARG A 644 -20.56 -9.67 -26.26
CA ARG A 644 -19.46 -10.63 -26.25
C ARG A 644 -18.56 -10.36 -25.05
N VAL A 645 -17.97 -11.43 -24.50
CA VAL A 645 -16.99 -11.30 -23.41
C VAL A 645 -15.72 -10.70 -23.98
N LYS A 646 -15.37 -9.50 -23.50
CA LYS A 646 -14.12 -8.82 -23.84
C LYS A 646 -13.00 -9.25 -22.89
N ARG A 647 -13.32 -9.40 -21.60
CA ARG A 647 -12.37 -9.72 -20.54
C ARG A 647 -13.05 -10.53 -19.45
N TRP A 648 -12.39 -11.56 -18.94
CA TRP A 648 -12.78 -12.28 -17.73
C TRP A 648 -11.56 -12.37 -16.81
N LEU A 649 -11.61 -11.64 -15.70
CA LEU A 649 -10.51 -11.53 -14.74
C LEU A 649 -10.83 -12.34 -13.49
N ASP A 650 -9.93 -13.25 -13.13
CA ASP A 650 -9.92 -13.86 -11.80
C ASP A 650 -9.34 -12.87 -10.80
N LEU A 651 -10.13 -12.47 -9.80
CA LEU A 651 -9.65 -11.48 -8.83
C LEU A 651 -8.66 -12.08 -7.83
N ALA A 652 -8.63 -13.40 -7.61
CA ALA A 652 -7.67 -14.00 -6.69
C ALA A 652 -6.24 -13.91 -7.25
N SER A 653 -6.03 -14.28 -8.52
CA SER A 653 -4.71 -14.24 -9.18
C SER A 653 -4.43 -12.92 -9.90
N GLY A 654 -5.46 -12.25 -10.41
CA GLY A 654 -5.33 -11.12 -11.34
C GLY A 654 -5.11 -11.56 -12.79
N GLU A 655 -5.19 -12.86 -13.08
CA GLU A 655 -5.02 -13.40 -14.43
C GLU A 655 -6.32 -13.30 -15.24
N GLU A 656 -6.18 -13.06 -16.53
CA GLU A 656 -7.30 -13.12 -17.46
C GLU A 656 -7.53 -14.56 -17.90
N ARG A 657 -8.74 -15.07 -17.66
CA ARG A 657 -9.17 -16.39 -18.08
C ARG A 657 -9.73 -16.30 -19.49
N ALA A 658 -9.42 -17.29 -20.32
CA ALA A 658 -10.10 -17.46 -21.59
C ALA A 658 -11.59 -17.74 -21.35
N TRP A 659 -12.47 -17.11 -22.13
CA TRP A 659 -13.89 -17.50 -22.17
C TRP A 659 -14.09 -18.55 -23.27
N PRO A 660 -14.27 -19.84 -22.93
CA PRO A 660 -14.49 -20.86 -23.95
C PRO A 660 -15.93 -20.76 -24.49
N ASP A 661 -16.02 -20.80 -25.82
CA ASP A 661 -17.21 -20.69 -26.68
C ASP A 661 -17.87 -19.30 -26.77
N ALA A 662 -18.34 -18.95 -27.98
CA ALA A 662 -18.88 -17.62 -28.31
C ALA A 662 -20.21 -17.28 -27.60
N ASP A 663 -20.78 -18.21 -26.85
CA ASP A 663 -22.03 -18.02 -26.11
C ASP A 663 -21.74 -17.51 -24.68
N PRO A 664 -22.06 -16.24 -24.38
CA PRO A 664 -21.92 -15.70 -23.04
C PRO A 664 -22.84 -16.40 -22.02
N ASP A 665 -23.91 -17.07 -22.43
CA ASP A 665 -24.89 -17.70 -21.52
C ASP A 665 -24.46 -19.09 -21.02
N SER A 666 -23.32 -19.60 -21.52
CA SER A 666 -22.81 -20.91 -21.12
C SER A 666 -22.39 -20.96 -19.64
N ALA A 667 -22.91 -21.94 -18.90
CA ALA A 667 -22.64 -22.09 -17.47
C ALA A 667 -21.15 -22.32 -17.17
N LYS A 668 -20.57 -21.57 -16.23
CA LYS A 668 -19.16 -21.67 -15.83
C LYS A 668 -19.02 -21.98 -14.35
N VAL A 669 -18.07 -22.84 -14.00
CA VAL A 669 -17.69 -23.06 -12.60
C VAL A 669 -16.79 -21.91 -12.16
N LEU A 670 -17.21 -21.20 -11.11
CA LEU A 670 -16.43 -20.12 -10.49
C LEU A 670 -15.89 -20.60 -9.16
N GLU A 671 -14.57 -20.55 -9.01
CA GLU A 671 -13.85 -20.93 -7.78
C GLU A 671 -13.62 -19.74 -6.83
N GLY A 672 -13.89 -18.52 -7.29
CA GLY A 672 -13.62 -17.28 -6.58
C GLY A 672 -14.30 -16.08 -7.23
N ALA A 673 -14.06 -14.89 -6.65
CA ALA A 673 -14.58 -13.64 -7.18
C ALA A 673 -13.97 -13.32 -8.56
N CYS A 674 -14.80 -12.86 -9.50
CA CYS A 674 -14.33 -12.50 -10.83
C CYS A 674 -14.97 -11.20 -11.33
N LEU A 675 -14.28 -10.52 -12.24
CA LEU A 675 -14.78 -9.37 -12.96
C LEU A 675 -14.88 -9.70 -14.45
N ILE A 676 -16.05 -9.53 -15.04
CA ILE A 676 -16.32 -9.82 -16.44
C ILE A 676 -16.70 -8.51 -17.14
N GLU A 677 -15.99 -8.18 -18.23
CA GLU A 677 -16.33 -7.09 -19.13
C GLU A 677 -17.02 -7.64 -20.37
N LEU A 678 -18.27 -7.25 -20.58
CA LEU A 678 -19.06 -7.58 -21.75
C LEU A 678 -19.13 -6.35 -22.66
N MET A 679 -18.89 -6.50 -23.96
CA MET A 679 -18.96 -5.40 -24.93
C MET A 679 -20.01 -5.66 -26.00
N THR A 680 -20.66 -4.59 -26.48
CA THR A 680 -21.63 -4.69 -27.58
C THR A 680 -20.98 -5.13 -28.90
N SER A 681 -21.66 -5.98 -29.67
CA SER A 681 -21.19 -6.53 -30.95
C SER A 681 -21.46 -5.60 -32.15
N ARG A 682 -22.14 -4.46 -31.96
CA ARG A 682 -22.46 -3.52 -33.05
C ARG A 682 -21.24 -2.72 -33.49
N VAL A 683 -20.44 -3.29 -34.39
CA VAL A 683 -19.70 -2.52 -35.40
C VAL A 683 -20.76 -1.96 -36.34
N LYS A 684 -21.09 -0.66 -36.21
CA LYS A 684 -21.71 0.05 -37.35
C LYS A 684 -20.61 0.19 -38.41
N GLU A 685 -20.59 -0.71 -39.37
CA GLU A 685 -19.98 -0.42 -40.67
C GLU A 685 -20.75 0.77 -41.26
N GLN A 686 -20.20 1.97 -41.10
CA GLN A 686 -20.46 3.05 -42.03
C GLN A 686 -19.69 2.70 -43.31
N VAL A 687 -20.33 1.94 -44.19
CA VAL A 687 -20.03 2.00 -45.62
C VAL A 687 -21.21 2.70 -46.27
N ALA A 688 -21.02 3.99 -46.54
CA ALA A 688 -21.86 4.73 -47.44
C ALA A 688 -21.65 4.21 -48.86
N VAL A 689 -22.74 3.82 -49.53
CA VAL A 689 -22.91 3.94 -50.98
C VAL A 689 -24.29 4.54 -51.22
#